data_AF-A0A534U0U3-F1
#
_entry.id   AF-A0A534U0U3-F1
#
_cell.length_a   1.000
_cell.length_b   1.000
_cell.length_c   1.000
_cell.angle_alpha   90.00
_cell.angle_beta   90.00
_cell.angle_gamma   90.00
#
_symmetry.space_group_name_H-M   'P 1'
#
loop_
_entity.id
_entity.type
_entity.pdbx_description
1 polymer ?
#
loop_
_entity_poly.entity_id
_entity_poly.type
_entity_poly.pdbx_seq_one_letter_code
_entity_poly.pdbx_strand_id
1 'polypeptide(L)'
;DGIFTPDDYAAGVAAPAEVVAPNEGPHGDPTKLDGEDVLVHFSDGVDDDGNGFVDDIAGWDFFDDDNNPFDASSYSSADNHGSGRASDAVAEANNRLDGLGICPQCRVKPIRIWDTFVADTNNFAMCMLYAADNHVEVIEAAIGGLTTTEFAQAATQYAYEHGVALMEVSSDLNTADHNNPTNFNNTIFVKGTVSDYEGSDSVTSQPQPPIGTWFRDSNVTQYGGHAHIAMKGTTGSECTGQAAGAAGLLMSYAHQRGTDLTSNEVKQILTLTADDVLPGDTIGTGVPDPSQTGWDQHFGYGRVNLRKALERLGVPALGIAAKIPPEATLEKPSWFQVFDPDMDNDGVNESLSVPIAATASADRGATTSLSWVLEYGIGIEPTTFTQFASGSSPSHLGFAAGTPPRRPGTVFANLDLAQVMAAFPPGTDFSAPPSGPVVQGQANVPSNQFAFTVRLRVSDGDDATNVGEDRKVYFVHHDPTKHVGWPKTIDANGDGLNDGGGEPPPHMVDLDGDNVMEIVQATAAGRIYAWRGDGSVLPGFPITTAVKRNVATHLGAPVFTSGAITPPSATTTSRPAIADLDHDGYPEIVYANLEGDVFVFHHDGTLAAGFPVHVDPAFSAVPLRTKTNHVKTGIFGSPVLADLNGDGDLDIVVAGLDQHLYAWDRHGNPLPGFPVLVQDPAPGGSQMPVGTEIINTPTVADLDQDGQPEIIISTNEVYDATRDESQFFPSDQGTPTSIPGLNTGTVLAGVFAQAGGSGRIYAIHADGNLHAGGPFVAGWPVKLDGLAIDVLPFIGPGHNVAVGDLDPSPGLEVAASLTTSNLVLFRPDGTRIRDMDPSARGASSDAAQDEGSVLNLFEYPVVGDVDRDGNLDLSKVGVTLQGLVNLVLAGQNEPFHHVLQAWTGRTGAPLPGFPKVIDDYGLTTVPLLANVGATSDVGDTLNLPELISGNGLYLVHAFDASGREPSGWPKLTGGWVTGQPAVGDLDDDGLLELAWGTREGNYFVWDTPAPMCNTATTPNLDGRDGAYNPQVNLHNNSAYGEDTIPPARFAPAEIVGTSNDRNANTVTITVARFPGDDWYCGTPASYDFRFSLAAPITTQAAFDAAQQVASVPAPSHGNHDGGGDIVVGDPRFAGQIAYLAVQVVDDVGNRSPLTSLGPFSFAPFFTLQRATLAFGRTGPGNDRLSLKGIVPMPLAAFSPATDPFTLTRASTTRRARSRTGCAPSSCG
;
A
#
# COMPACT_ATOMS: atom_id res chain seq x y z
N ASP A 1 44.47 22.30 -0.92
CA ASP A 1 44.81 22.47 -2.37
C ASP A 1 43.70 23.19 -3.16
N GLY A 2 42.88 24.01 -2.48
CA GLY A 2 41.68 24.61 -3.05
C GLY A 2 40.45 23.71 -2.92
N ILE A 3 40.66 22.42 -2.63
CA ILE A 3 39.66 21.48 -2.12
C ILE A 3 39.75 21.55 -0.59
N PHE A 4 38.59 21.53 0.06
CA PHE A 4 38.47 21.45 1.51
C PHE A 4 38.14 19.99 1.87
N THR A 5 39.04 19.33 2.60
CA THR A 5 38.91 17.93 3.02
C THR A 5 39.15 17.80 4.53
N PRO A 6 38.76 16.67 5.16
CA PRO A 6 39.16 16.37 6.53
C PRO A 6 40.68 16.58 6.77
N ASP A 7 41.53 16.20 5.81
CA ASP A 7 42.99 16.37 5.93
C ASP A 7 43.45 17.83 6.05
N ASP A 8 42.66 18.82 5.60
CA ASP A 8 42.99 20.23 5.80
C ASP A 8 42.94 20.64 7.29
N TYR A 9 42.17 19.92 8.12
CA TYR A 9 42.10 20.11 9.56
C TYR A 9 43.30 19.49 10.32
N ALA A 10 44.07 18.62 9.67
CA ALA A 10 45.31 18.07 10.24
C ALA A 10 46.51 19.03 10.09
N ALA A 11 46.43 20.01 9.17
CA ALA A 11 47.53 20.90 8.80
C ALA A 11 47.38 22.30 9.41
N GLY A 12 47.88 22.48 10.64
CA GLY A 12 47.70 23.69 11.46
C GLY A 12 47.81 25.05 10.74
N VAL A 13 46.67 25.74 10.67
CA VAL A 13 46.58 27.14 10.28
C VAL A 13 46.85 28.01 11.52
N ALA A 14 48.12 28.34 11.77
CA ALA A 14 48.60 29.36 12.74
C ALA A 14 48.22 29.23 14.24
N ALA A 15 47.25 28.39 14.66
CA ALA A 15 46.82 28.22 16.05
C ALA A 15 46.78 26.71 16.44
N PRO A 16 47.47 26.28 17.51
CA PRO A 16 47.46 24.87 17.96
C PRO A 16 46.10 24.34 18.45
N ALA A 17 45.08 25.19 18.57
CA ALA A 17 43.76 24.84 19.08
C ALA A 17 42.76 24.40 17.97
N GLU A 18 43.18 24.42 16.70
CA GLU A 18 42.35 24.12 15.53
C GLU A 18 42.82 22.84 14.79
N VAL A 19 43.71 22.05 15.41
CA VAL A 19 44.22 20.80 14.84
C VAL A 19 43.41 19.63 15.37
N VAL A 20 42.73 18.93 14.48
CA VAL A 20 41.93 17.73 14.77
C VAL A 20 42.81 16.47 14.70
N ALA A 21 42.64 15.55 15.64
CA ALA A 21 43.31 14.26 15.64
C ALA A 21 42.42 13.16 15.03
N PRO A 22 43.00 12.17 14.31
CA PRO A 22 42.28 11.12 13.58
C PRO A 22 41.66 10.03 14.49
N ASN A 23 41.32 10.36 15.73
CA ASN A 23 40.83 9.39 16.73
C ASN A 23 39.93 10.06 17.80
N GLU A 24 39.34 11.19 17.44
CA GLU A 24 38.41 11.95 18.28
C GLU A 24 36.98 11.43 18.14
N GLY A 25 36.63 10.95 16.94
CA GLY A 25 35.36 10.32 16.62
C GLY A 25 35.19 8.89 17.19
N PRO A 26 33.95 8.43 17.39
CA PRO A 26 33.66 7.12 17.98
C PRO A 26 33.82 5.90 17.03
N HIS A 27 33.69 6.05 15.70
CA HIS A 27 33.63 4.92 14.76
C HIS A 27 34.70 4.93 13.64
N GLY A 28 35.47 6.01 13.54
CA GLY A 28 36.51 6.23 12.54
C GLY A 28 37.74 5.30 12.52
N ASP A 29 38.50 5.34 11.42
CA ASP A 29 39.84 4.73 11.35
C ASP A 29 40.80 5.57 12.22
N PRO A 30 41.36 5.05 13.32
CA PRO A 30 42.17 5.82 14.28
C PRO A 30 43.48 6.38 13.68
N THR A 31 43.74 6.11 12.40
CA THR A 31 44.92 6.56 11.65
C THR A 31 44.61 7.57 10.56
N LYS A 32 43.33 7.86 10.28
CA LYS A 32 42.86 8.79 9.26
C LYS A 32 41.85 9.76 9.85
N LEU A 33 41.87 10.99 9.37
CA LEU A 33 40.93 12.00 9.82
C LEU A 33 39.62 11.83 9.04
N ASP A 34 38.49 11.78 9.74
CA ASP A 34 37.16 11.66 9.12
C ASP A 34 36.17 12.71 9.64
N GLY A 35 34.92 12.61 9.19
CA GLY A 35 33.86 13.55 9.54
C GLY A 35 33.57 13.60 11.03
N GLU A 36 33.57 12.45 11.72
CA GLU A 36 33.28 12.39 13.16
C GLU A 36 34.36 13.11 13.97
N ASP A 37 35.63 12.98 13.60
CA ASP A 37 36.72 13.71 14.24
C ASP A 37 36.52 15.23 14.15
N VAL A 38 36.09 15.72 12.98
CA VAL A 38 35.81 17.15 12.75
C VAL A 38 34.61 17.60 13.58
N LEU A 39 33.54 16.82 13.63
CA LEU A 39 32.33 17.13 14.40
C LEU A 39 32.62 17.26 15.90
N VAL A 40 33.36 16.32 16.49
CA VAL A 40 33.73 16.35 17.91
C VAL A 40 34.48 17.63 18.29
N HIS A 41 35.30 18.15 17.37
CA HIS A 41 36.12 19.33 17.63
C HIS A 41 35.38 20.65 17.36
N PHE A 42 34.47 20.69 16.39
CA PHE A 42 33.88 21.94 15.88
C PHE A 42 32.38 22.12 16.08
N SER A 43 31.60 21.08 16.41
CA SER A 43 30.16 21.22 16.66
C SER A 43 29.92 21.97 17.97
N ASP A 44 29.22 23.12 17.90
CA ASP A 44 28.92 23.98 19.05
C ASP A 44 27.41 24.14 19.34
N GLY A 45 26.58 23.48 18.55
CA GLY A 45 25.13 23.46 18.63
C GLY A 45 24.45 24.64 17.95
N VAL A 46 25.13 25.35 17.05
CA VAL A 46 24.60 26.51 16.32
C VAL A 46 24.53 26.23 14.83
N ASP A 47 23.36 26.48 14.23
CA ASP A 47 23.20 26.55 12.78
C ASP A 47 23.79 27.87 12.25
N ASP A 48 25.10 27.86 11.95
CA ASP A 48 25.87 29.04 11.54
C ASP A 48 25.56 29.52 10.10
N ASP A 49 25.14 28.62 9.21
CA ASP A 49 24.80 28.95 7.83
C ASP A 49 23.30 29.25 7.63
N GLY A 50 22.48 28.92 8.62
CA GLY A 50 21.05 29.20 8.66
C GLY A 50 20.25 28.32 7.70
N ASN A 51 20.77 27.15 7.33
CA ASN A 51 20.12 26.23 6.39
C ASN A 51 19.05 25.35 7.06
N GLY A 52 18.89 25.44 8.38
CA GLY A 52 17.94 24.68 9.19
C GLY A 52 18.52 23.41 9.82
N PHE A 53 19.80 23.11 9.61
CA PHE A 53 20.51 21.91 10.06
C PHE A 53 21.71 22.30 10.92
N VAL A 54 21.68 21.95 12.20
CA VAL A 54 22.68 22.42 13.17
C VAL A 54 24.00 21.67 12.97
N ASP A 55 25.09 22.39 12.71
CA ASP A 55 26.45 21.83 12.60
C ASP A 55 26.59 20.70 11.55
N ASP A 56 25.95 20.80 10.39
CA ASP A 56 25.99 19.83 9.28
C ASP A 56 27.33 19.79 8.50
N ILE A 57 28.45 19.96 9.22
CA ILE A 57 29.82 20.10 8.71
C ILE A 57 30.24 18.87 7.88
N ALA A 58 29.84 17.68 8.32
CA ALA A 58 30.17 16.40 7.68
C ALA A 58 29.03 15.87 6.79
N GLY A 59 27.87 16.55 6.74
CA GLY A 59 26.62 16.04 6.19
C GLY A 59 25.53 15.92 7.26
N TRP A 60 24.49 15.12 7.00
CA TRP A 60 23.33 14.99 7.90
C TRP A 60 22.79 13.57 7.99
N ASP A 61 22.29 13.19 9.17
CA ASP A 61 21.61 11.93 9.44
C ASP A 61 20.11 12.17 9.70
N PHE A 62 19.26 11.84 8.71
CA PHE A 62 17.81 11.92 8.80
C PHE A 62 17.16 10.75 9.55
N PHE A 63 17.90 9.67 9.80
CA PHE A 63 17.42 8.54 10.58
C PHE A 63 17.46 8.83 12.07
N ASP A 64 18.57 9.41 12.54
CA ASP A 64 18.77 9.78 13.95
C ASP A 64 18.48 11.27 14.25
N ASP A 65 18.23 12.06 13.22
CA ASP A 65 17.98 13.51 13.27
C ASP A 65 19.15 14.29 13.88
N ASP A 66 20.37 13.98 13.43
CA ASP A 66 21.61 14.59 13.91
C ASP A 66 22.64 14.88 12.80
N ASN A 67 23.75 15.50 13.18
CA ASN A 67 24.80 15.93 12.26
C ASN A 67 25.88 14.85 12.00
N ASN A 68 25.68 13.61 12.42
CA ASN A 68 26.63 12.52 12.24
C ASN A 68 26.18 11.52 11.17
N PRO A 69 26.47 11.76 9.87
CA PRO A 69 26.06 10.88 8.78
C PRO A 69 26.97 9.64 8.62
N PHE A 70 27.66 9.20 9.69
CA PHE A 70 28.50 8.01 9.62
C PHE A 70 27.67 6.80 9.17
N ASP A 71 28.24 5.99 8.26
CA ASP A 71 27.60 4.82 7.65
C ASP A 71 27.52 3.62 8.62
N ALA A 72 27.00 3.89 9.81
CA ALA A 72 26.66 2.86 10.78
C ALA A 72 25.36 2.21 10.32
N SER A 73 25.44 0.91 10.01
CA SER A 73 24.27 0.06 9.91
C SER A 73 24.27 -0.92 11.07
N SER A 74 23.10 -1.16 11.67
CA SER A 74 22.94 -2.33 12.51
C SER A 74 23.03 -3.60 11.64
N TYR A 75 22.51 -3.61 10.42
CA TYR A 75 22.52 -4.77 9.53
C TYR A 75 23.91 -5.07 8.98
N SER A 76 24.25 -6.36 8.88
CA SER A 76 25.52 -6.80 8.29
C SER A 76 25.53 -6.66 6.77
N SER A 77 24.38 -6.88 6.12
CA SER A 77 24.17 -6.78 4.68
C SER A 77 24.12 -5.35 4.14
N ALA A 78 23.82 -4.37 5.00
CA ALA A 78 23.92 -2.94 4.68
C ALA A 78 25.19 -2.29 5.24
N ASP A 79 26.10 -3.07 5.85
CA ASP A 79 27.37 -2.56 6.35
C ASP A 79 28.25 -2.02 5.22
N ASN A 80 28.73 -0.78 5.36
CA ASN A 80 29.47 -0.07 4.33
C ASN A 80 28.71 0.04 2.99
N HIS A 81 27.38 -0.06 2.97
CA HIS A 81 26.64 0.06 1.71
C HIS A 81 26.84 1.46 1.13
N GLY A 82 26.57 2.52 1.90
CA GLY A 82 26.78 3.90 1.46
C GLY A 82 28.24 4.22 1.14
N SER A 83 29.17 3.82 2.00
CA SER A 83 30.62 4.04 1.83
C SER A 83 31.19 3.26 0.64
N GLY A 84 30.63 2.08 0.35
CA GLY A 84 30.95 1.26 -0.81
C GLY A 84 30.49 1.92 -2.11
N ARG A 85 29.27 2.45 -2.14
CA ARG A 85 28.75 3.21 -3.29
C ARG A 85 29.54 4.51 -3.53
N ALA A 86 29.88 5.23 -2.47
CA ALA A 86 30.80 6.37 -2.56
C ALA A 86 32.18 5.96 -3.10
N SER A 87 32.68 4.77 -2.76
CA SER A 87 33.95 4.25 -3.30
C SER A 87 33.85 3.93 -4.79
N ASP A 88 32.74 3.35 -5.24
CA ASP A 88 32.44 3.13 -6.67
C ASP A 88 32.50 4.45 -7.46
N ALA A 89 31.99 5.54 -6.87
CA ALA A 89 31.96 6.86 -7.48
C ALA A 89 33.30 7.62 -7.42
N VAL A 90 33.94 7.72 -6.25
CA VAL A 90 35.02 8.71 -6.00
C VAL A 90 36.30 8.17 -5.39
N ALA A 91 36.50 6.85 -5.26
CA ALA A 91 37.73 6.31 -4.67
C ALA A 91 39.00 6.91 -5.29
N GLU A 92 39.93 7.35 -4.43
CA GLU A 92 41.12 8.11 -4.81
C GLU A 92 42.01 7.32 -5.79
N ALA A 93 42.41 7.97 -6.88
CA ALA A 93 43.29 7.36 -7.87
C ALA A 93 44.79 7.49 -7.50
N ASN A 94 45.61 6.57 -8.03
CA ASN A 94 47.09 6.60 -7.97
C ASN A 94 47.74 6.41 -6.58
N ASN A 95 46.99 5.98 -5.56
CA ASN A 95 47.53 5.68 -4.22
C ASN A 95 48.10 4.23 -4.08
N ARG A 96 47.91 3.37 -5.10
CA ARG A 96 48.35 1.96 -5.14
C ARG A 96 47.70 1.06 -4.09
N LEU A 97 46.54 1.45 -3.57
CA LEU A 97 45.79 0.64 -2.61
C LEU A 97 44.92 -0.37 -3.37
N ASP A 98 43.74 0.05 -3.79
CA ASP A 98 42.70 -0.83 -4.31
C ASP A 98 42.29 -0.45 -5.75
N GLY A 99 41.00 -0.15 -5.97
CA GLY A 99 40.45 0.38 -7.23
C GLY A 99 40.48 1.91 -7.35
N LEU A 100 39.92 2.42 -8.44
CA LEU A 100 39.70 3.86 -8.67
C LEU A 100 38.20 4.10 -8.88
N GLY A 101 37.67 5.18 -8.30
CA GLY A 101 36.32 5.66 -8.60
C GLY A 101 36.29 6.39 -9.93
N ILE A 102 35.10 6.52 -10.54
CA ILE A 102 34.93 7.19 -11.84
C ILE A 102 35.29 8.68 -11.79
N CYS A 103 34.96 9.36 -10.68
CA CYS A 103 35.33 10.75 -10.42
C CYS A 103 36.22 10.87 -9.16
N PRO A 104 37.51 10.49 -9.23
CA PRO A 104 38.39 10.37 -8.06
C PRO A 104 38.79 11.71 -7.42
N GLN A 105 38.31 12.83 -7.97
CA GLN A 105 38.52 14.19 -7.44
C GLN A 105 37.20 14.89 -7.12
N CYS A 106 36.06 14.23 -7.32
CA CYS A 106 34.78 14.73 -6.84
C CYS A 106 34.77 14.69 -5.30
N ARG A 107 34.05 15.63 -4.69
CA ARG A 107 33.80 15.62 -3.25
C ARG A 107 32.52 14.84 -2.98
N VAL A 108 32.47 14.16 -1.85
CA VAL A 108 31.27 13.48 -1.35
C VAL A 108 30.74 14.23 -0.14
N LYS A 109 29.43 14.34 -0.05
CA LYS A 109 28.71 14.75 1.15
C LYS A 109 27.86 13.56 1.61
N PRO A 110 28.26 12.83 2.67
CA PRO A 110 27.46 11.75 3.23
C PRO A 110 26.11 12.25 3.75
N ILE A 111 25.04 11.52 3.44
CA ILE A 111 23.70 11.78 3.97
C ILE A 111 23.11 10.43 4.36
N ARG A 112 22.88 10.21 5.64
CA ARG A 112 22.27 8.98 6.15
C ARG A 112 20.76 9.17 6.20
N ILE A 113 20.01 8.26 5.59
CA ILE A 113 18.53 8.35 5.55
C ILE A 113 17.85 7.25 6.33
N TRP A 114 18.53 6.13 6.55
CA TRP A 114 18.01 4.95 7.23
C TRP A 114 19.15 4.04 7.70
N ASP A 115 18.79 2.97 8.39
CA ASP A 115 19.73 1.97 8.90
C ASP A 115 20.02 0.83 7.89
N THR A 116 19.27 0.77 6.79
CA THR A 116 19.42 -0.21 5.70
C THR A 116 19.01 0.43 4.36
N PHE A 117 19.23 -0.27 3.24
CA PHE A 117 18.95 0.21 1.88
C PHE A 117 17.45 0.15 1.49
N VAL A 118 16.58 -0.36 2.37
CA VAL A 118 15.12 -0.20 2.27
C VAL A 118 14.69 0.85 3.30
N ALA A 119 14.29 2.04 2.84
CA ALA A 119 14.22 3.24 3.66
C ALA A 119 12.81 3.85 3.74
N ASP A 120 12.54 4.59 4.82
CA ASP A 120 11.41 5.51 4.89
C ASP A 120 11.56 6.59 3.80
N THR A 121 10.60 6.62 2.88
CA THR A 121 10.64 7.48 1.71
C THR A 121 10.58 8.97 2.09
N ASN A 122 10.05 9.33 3.26
CA ASN A 122 10.09 10.73 3.71
C ASN A 122 11.48 11.16 4.21
N ASN A 123 12.34 10.23 4.67
CA ASN A 123 13.74 10.55 4.96
C ASN A 123 14.55 10.72 3.66
N PHE A 124 14.29 9.88 2.66
CA PHE A 124 14.82 10.08 1.32
C PHE A 124 14.40 11.45 0.73
N ALA A 125 13.14 11.83 0.90
CA ALA A 125 12.64 13.13 0.46
C ALA A 125 13.39 14.29 1.12
N MET A 126 13.63 14.22 2.44
CA MET A 126 14.43 15.23 3.14
C MET A 126 15.88 15.31 2.62
N CYS A 127 16.49 14.18 2.25
CA CYS A 127 17.78 14.16 1.56
C CYS A 127 17.74 14.94 0.25
N MET A 128 16.70 14.77 -0.58
CA MET A 128 16.55 15.53 -1.84
C MET A 128 16.45 17.04 -1.60
N LEU A 129 15.69 17.46 -0.58
CA LEU A 129 15.56 18.88 -0.23
C LEU A 129 16.87 19.47 0.28
N TYR A 130 17.52 18.76 1.20
CA TYR A 130 18.81 19.15 1.75
C TYR A 130 19.87 19.26 0.65
N ALA A 131 19.93 18.31 -0.27
CA ALA A 131 20.84 18.33 -1.40
C ALA A 131 20.63 19.55 -2.31
N ALA A 132 19.37 19.84 -2.65
CA ALA A 132 18.98 20.98 -3.48
C ALA A 132 19.37 22.33 -2.84
N ASP A 133 19.08 22.49 -1.55
CA ASP A 133 19.34 23.74 -0.81
C ASP A 133 20.84 23.91 -0.47
N ASN A 134 21.62 22.83 -0.42
CA ASN A 134 23.05 22.83 -0.08
C ASN A 134 24.01 22.62 -1.26
N HIS A 135 23.57 22.91 -2.49
CA HIS A 135 24.41 22.89 -3.70
C HIS A 135 25.07 21.54 -4.00
N VAL A 136 24.41 20.42 -3.66
CA VAL A 136 24.80 19.09 -4.15
C VAL A 136 24.38 18.97 -5.60
N GLU A 137 25.26 18.47 -6.46
CA GLU A 137 25.02 18.44 -7.92
C GLU A 137 24.60 17.07 -8.45
N VAL A 138 24.91 16.02 -7.71
CA VAL A 138 24.63 14.63 -8.07
C VAL A 138 24.18 13.90 -6.81
N ILE A 139 23.05 13.22 -6.91
CA ILE A 139 22.59 12.27 -5.91
C ILE A 139 22.92 10.87 -6.41
N GLU A 140 23.44 10.06 -5.48
CA GLU A 140 23.67 8.64 -5.61
C GLU A 140 22.70 7.94 -4.65
N ALA A 141 21.60 7.40 -5.17
CA ALA A 141 20.59 6.74 -4.35
C ALA A 141 20.34 5.31 -4.83
N ALA A 142 21.03 4.37 -4.19
CA ALA A 142 20.84 2.93 -4.36
C ALA A 142 19.92 2.37 -3.26
N ILE A 143 18.64 2.77 -3.28
CA ILE A 143 17.71 2.51 -2.19
C ILE A 143 16.31 2.15 -2.71
N GLY A 144 15.63 1.25 -2.00
CA GLY A 144 14.20 0.99 -2.16
C GLY A 144 13.40 1.78 -1.13
N GLY A 145 12.33 2.45 -1.55
CA GLY A 145 11.38 3.07 -0.62
C GLY A 145 10.43 2.03 -0.03
N LEU A 146 10.06 2.19 1.25
CA LEU A 146 8.97 1.41 1.86
C LEU A 146 7.60 1.82 1.29
N THR A 147 7.45 3.09 0.91
CA THR A 147 6.19 3.67 0.44
C THR A 147 6.43 4.70 -0.67
N THR A 148 5.36 5.31 -1.18
CA THR A 148 5.36 6.32 -2.24
C THR A 148 4.56 7.51 -1.77
N THR A 149 5.23 8.56 -1.35
CA THR A 149 4.55 9.73 -0.77
C THR A 149 4.52 10.90 -1.74
N GLU A 150 3.47 11.71 -1.63
CA GLU A 150 3.37 12.96 -2.37
C GLU A 150 4.54 13.90 -2.05
N PHE A 151 5.07 13.82 -0.82
CA PHE A 151 6.21 14.60 -0.37
C PHE A 151 7.50 14.20 -1.06
N ALA A 152 7.76 12.90 -1.24
CA ALA A 152 8.95 12.43 -1.93
C ALA A 152 8.95 12.80 -3.41
N GLN A 153 7.79 12.70 -4.08
CA GLN A 153 7.67 13.12 -5.48
C GLN A 153 7.93 14.63 -5.64
N ALA A 154 7.35 15.46 -4.77
CA ALA A 154 7.60 16.90 -4.76
C ALA A 154 9.07 17.24 -4.44
N ALA A 155 9.71 16.49 -3.54
CA ALA A 155 11.10 16.70 -3.17
C ALA A 155 12.08 16.33 -4.29
N THR A 156 11.85 15.20 -4.95
CA THR A 156 12.57 14.78 -6.17
C THR A 156 12.42 15.82 -7.28
N GLN A 157 11.21 16.34 -7.48
CA GLN A 157 10.95 17.42 -8.42
C GLN A 157 11.72 18.70 -8.06
N TYR A 158 11.74 19.07 -6.79
CA TYR A 158 12.48 20.24 -6.29
C TYR A 158 14.00 20.09 -6.50
N ALA A 159 14.57 18.91 -6.25
CA ALA A 159 15.99 18.64 -6.51
C ALA A 159 16.32 18.73 -8.00
N TYR A 160 15.50 18.11 -8.87
CA TYR A 160 15.65 18.24 -10.32
C TYR A 160 15.64 19.71 -10.77
N GLU A 161 14.72 20.51 -10.23
CA GLU A 161 14.58 21.94 -10.48
C GLU A 161 15.81 22.76 -10.08
N HIS A 162 16.54 22.32 -9.05
CA HIS A 162 17.79 22.91 -8.59
C HIS A 162 19.02 22.38 -9.33
N GLY A 163 18.83 21.54 -10.36
CA GLY A 163 19.89 21.05 -11.23
C GLY A 163 20.60 19.80 -10.71
N VAL A 164 20.06 19.15 -9.68
CA VAL A 164 20.63 17.91 -9.12
C VAL A 164 20.42 16.75 -10.08
N ALA A 165 21.49 16.09 -10.52
CA ALA A 165 21.40 14.85 -11.31
C ALA A 165 21.07 13.66 -10.38
N LEU A 166 19.93 13.05 -10.60
CA LEU A 166 19.34 12.05 -9.71
C LEU A 166 19.65 10.64 -10.22
N MET A 167 20.77 10.05 -9.81
CA MET A 167 21.16 8.70 -10.21
C MET A 167 20.54 7.70 -9.24
N GLU A 168 19.54 6.95 -9.70
CA GLU A 168 18.70 6.16 -8.82
C GLU A 168 18.45 4.74 -9.33
N VAL A 169 18.38 3.81 -8.38
CA VAL A 169 17.88 2.44 -8.57
C VAL A 169 17.23 1.98 -7.27
N SER A 170 16.22 1.11 -7.36
CA SER A 170 15.40 0.73 -6.21
C SER A 170 15.35 -0.76 -5.93
N SER A 171 15.82 -1.60 -6.84
CA SER A 171 15.71 -3.05 -6.70
C SER A 171 16.88 -3.80 -7.32
N ASP A 172 17.38 -4.79 -6.57
CA ASP A 172 18.35 -5.79 -7.00
C ASP A 172 17.63 -7.12 -7.38
N LEU A 173 16.44 -7.02 -7.98
CA LEU A 173 15.61 -8.15 -8.45
C LEU A 173 15.43 -8.12 -9.97
N ASN A 174 15.30 -9.29 -10.59
CA ASN A 174 14.98 -9.43 -12.02
C ASN A 174 13.48 -9.23 -12.28
N THR A 175 13.02 -7.98 -12.17
CA THR A 175 11.60 -7.61 -12.22
C THR A 175 11.40 -6.33 -13.02
N ALA A 176 10.18 -6.13 -13.52
CA ALA A 176 9.73 -4.90 -14.14
C ALA A 176 8.69 -4.17 -13.29
N ASP A 177 8.67 -4.44 -11.98
CA ASP A 177 7.88 -3.73 -10.98
C ASP A 177 8.13 -2.21 -11.01
N HIS A 178 7.24 -1.45 -10.36
CA HIS A 178 7.38 -0.01 -10.22
C HIS A 178 7.94 0.41 -8.86
N ASN A 179 9.09 -0.14 -8.48
CA ASN A 179 9.70 0.28 -7.22
C ASN A 179 10.20 1.74 -7.26
N ASN A 180 10.12 2.44 -6.13
CA ASN A 180 10.47 3.85 -5.97
C ASN A 180 11.71 4.01 -5.07
N PRO A 181 12.51 5.08 -5.23
CA PRO A 181 12.27 6.28 -6.03
C PRO A 181 12.58 6.18 -7.53
N THR A 182 13.12 5.06 -8.03
CA THR A 182 13.49 4.87 -9.45
C THR A 182 12.40 5.28 -10.43
N ASN A 183 11.12 5.08 -10.08
CA ASN A 183 10.00 5.41 -10.95
C ASN A 183 9.42 6.83 -10.81
N PHE A 184 10.04 7.70 -10.01
CA PHE A 184 9.69 9.13 -9.98
C PHE A 184 10.07 9.85 -11.28
N ASN A 185 9.35 10.92 -11.59
CA ASN A 185 9.29 11.47 -12.94
C ASN A 185 10.64 11.87 -13.56
N ASN A 186 11.57 12.38 -12.75
CA ASN A 186 12.80 13.04 -13.18
C ASN A 186 14.09 12.33 -12.77
N THR A 187 13.98 11.07 -12.36
CA THR A 187 15.12 10.25 -11.99
C THR A 187 15.84 9.73 -13.24
N ILE A 188 17.11 9.38 -13.08
CA ILE A 188 17.90 8.70 -14.09
C ILE A 188 18.02 7.24 -13.66
N PHE A 189 17.04 6.43 -14.06
CA PHE A 189 17.04 4.97 -13.87
C PHE A 189 18.37 4.36 -14.34
N VAL A 190 19.13 3.81 -13.39
CA VAL A 190 20.37 3.07 -13.62
C VAL A 190 20.13 1.56 -13.52
N LYS A 191 20.63 0.81 -14.49
CA LYS A 191 20.59 -0.66 -14.51
C LYS A 191 21.96 -1.28 -14.75
N GLY A 192 22.05 -2.60 -14.57
CA GLY A 192 23.32 -3.33 -14.64
C GLY A 192 23.62 -3.96 -15.99
N THR A 193 24.91 -4.05 -16.28
CA THR A 193 25.49 -4.92 -17.32
C THR A 193 26.75 -5.58 -16.81
N VAL A 194 26.94 -6.83 -17.21
CA VAL A 194 28.07 -7.66 -16.76
C VAL A 194 28.70 -8.41 -17.93
N SER A 195 29.80 -9.11 -17.63
CA SER A 195 30.38 -10.07 -18.59
C SER A 195 29.53 -11.34 -18.68
N ASP A 196 29.62 -12.07 -19.78
CA ASP A 196 28.98 -13.38 -19.93
C ASP A 196 29.48 -14.46 -18.96
N TYR A 197 30.53 -14.16 -18.20
CA TYR A 197 31.07 -15.05 -17.19
C TYR A 197 30.90 -14.53 -15.75
N GLU A 198 30.26 -13.38 -15.54
CA GLU A 198 30.01 -12.88 -14.18
C GLU A 198 29.26 -13.94 -13.34
N GLY A 199 29.58 -14.05 -12.05
CA GLY A 199 28.98 -15.05 -11.15
C GLY A 199 29.42 -16.52 -11.35
N SER A 200 29.95 -16.91 -12.52
CA SER A 200 30.34 -18.31 -12.82
C SER A 200 31.57 -18.81 -12.01
N ASP A 201 32.32 -17.88 -11.42
CA ASP A 201 33.43 -18.11 -10.49
C ASP A 201 32.98 -18.76 -9.17
N SER A 202 31.73 -18.52 -8.78
CA SER A 202 31.14 -19.05 -7.54
C SER A 202 30.76 -20.54 -7.65
N VAL A 203 30.64 -21.06 -8.88
CA VAL A 203 30.07 -22.39 -9.15
C VAL A 203 31.07 -23.33 -9.84
N THR A 204 32.12 -22.81 -10.49
CA THR A 204 33.11 -23.65 -11.19
C THR A 204 34.54 -23.45 -10.70
N SER A 205 35.27 -24.56 -10.52
CA SER A 205 36.70 -24.55 -10.19
C SER A 205 37.62 -24.58 -11.42
N GLN A 206 37.08 -24.25 -12.61
CA GLN A 206 37.79 -24.33 -13.88
C GLN A 206 38.42 -22.97 -14.26
N PRO A 207 39.47 -22.96 -15.10
CA PRO A 207 40.03 -21.72 -15.62
C PRO A 207 38.98 -20.96 -16.46
N GLN A 208 38.85 -19.67 -16.18
CA GLN A 208 38.06 -18.69 -16.92
C GLN A 208 38.22 -18.86 -18.44
N PRO A 209 37.16 -19.20 -19.20
CA PRO A 209 37.19 -19.06 -20.65
C PRO A 209 37.33 -17.57 -21.01
N PRO A 210 37.78 -17.24 -22.24
CA PRO A 210 37.79 -15.86 -22.69
C PRO A 210 36.36 -15.30 -22.67
N ILE A 211 36.18 -14.12 -22.09
CA ILE A 211 34.91 -13.36 -22.08
C ILE A 211 34.47 -13.16 -23.53
N GLY A 212 33.25 -13.62 -23.85
CA GLY A 212 32.64 -13.51 -25.17
C GLY A 212 31.97 -12.14 -25.36
N THR A 213 31.38 -11.59 -24.30
CA THR A 213 30.71 -10.29 -24.31
C THR A 213 30.71 -9.61 -22.94
N TRP A 214 30.54 -8.29 -22.94
CA TRP A 214 30.37 -7.40 -21.77
C TRP A 214 29.01 -6.69 -21.77
N PHE A 215 28.04 -7.29 -22.48
CA PHE A 215 26.71 -6.74 -22.69
C PHE A 215 25.65 -7.75 -22.28
N ARG A 216 25.87 -8.42 -21.15
CA ARG A 216 24.83 -9.23 -20.54
C ARG A 216 24.06 -8.39 -19.55
N ASP A 217 22.74 -8.50 -19.57
CA ASP A 217 21.90 -7.95 -18.51
C ASP A 217 22.28 -8.61 -17.19
N SER A 218 22.41 -7.82 -16.13
CA SER A 218 22.92 -8.34 -14.85
C SER A 218 21.99 -9.33 -14.17
N ASN A 219 20.70 -9.37 -14.57
CA ASN A 219 19.62 -10.18 -14.01
C ASN A 219 19.48 -10.16 -12.47
N VAL A 220 20.15 -9.21 -11.82
CA VAL A 220 20.07 -8.83 -10.41
C VAL A 220 19.84 -7.30 -10.36
N THR A 221 19.20 -6.76 -11.39
CA THR A 221 18.78 -5.36 -11.49
C THR A 221 17.42 -5.28 -12.13
N GLN A 222 16.59 -4.35 -11.66
CA GLN A 222 15.30 -4.03 -12.25
C GLN A 222 15.43 -3.64 -13.73
N TYR A 223 14.41 -3.99 -14.53
CA TYR A 223 14.27 -3.61 -15.94
C TYR A 223 12.89 -2.99 -16.19
N GLY A 224 12.60 -2.48 -17.39
CA GLY A 224 11.23 -2.06 -17.75
C GLY A 224 11.12 -0.72 -18.46
N GLY A 225 9.89 -0.21 -18.56
CA GLY A 225 9.50 0.94 -19.40
C GLY A 225 10.25 2.25 -19.15
N HIS A 226 10.81 2.42 -17.95
CA HIS A 226 11.46 3.65 -17.49
C HIS A 226 13.00 3.58 -17.49
N ALA A 227 13.60 2.46 -17.91
CA ALA A 227 15.05 2.29 -17.96
C ALA A 227 15.74 3.37 -18.83
N HIS A 228 16.82 3.98 -18.33
CA HIS A 228 17.56 5.01 -19.08
C HIS A 228 18.95 4.54 -19.54
N ILE A 229 19.80 4.14 -18.59
CA ILE A 229 21.21 3.85 -18.87
C ILE A 229 21.66 2.58 -18.15
N ALA A 230 22.62 1.88 -18.75
CA ALA A 230 23.28 0.76 -18.10
C ALA A 230 24.72 1.07 -17.71
N MET A 231 25.11 0.66 -16.50
CA MET A 231 26.47 0.73 -15.99
C MET A 231 27.03 -0.67 -15.76
N LYS A 232 28.35 -0.77 -15.61
CA LYS A 232 28.99 -2.04 -15.29
C LYS A 232 28.86 -2.31 -13.79
N GLY A 233 28.23 -3.40 -13.41
CA GLY A 233 28.06 -3.82 -12.01
C GLY A 233 27.08 -4.98 -11.90
N THR A 234 27.22 -5.78 -10.84
CA THR A 234 26.38 -6.97 -10.62
C THR A 234 25.04 -6.57 -10.01
N THR A 235 25.04 -5.66 -9.06
CA THR A 235 23.82 -5.13 -8.42
C THR A 235 23.49 -3.76 -8.99
N GLY A 236 22.23 -3.35 -8.87
CA GLY A 236 21.79 -1.99 -9.20
C GLY A 236 22.55 -1.01 -8.31
N SER A 237 22.77 -1.40 -7.06
CA SER A 237 23.53 -0.62 -6.09
C SER A 237 24.92 -0.21 -6.65
N GLU A 238 25.77 -1.17 -7.03
CA GLU A 238 27.09 -0.88 -7.63
C GLU A 238 26.98 0.00 -8.88
N CYS A 239 26.01 -0.31 -9.74
CA CYS A 239 25.78 0.42 -10.98
C CYS A 239 25.48 1.91 -10.72
N THR A 240 24.73 2.20 -9.67
CA THR A 240 24.34 3.56 -9.27
C THR A 240 25.52 4.37 -8.79
N GLY A 241 26.43 3.79 -7.99
CA GLY A 241 27.67 4.47 -7.59
C GLY A 241 28.57 4.80 -8.79
N GLN A 242 28.70 3.85 -9.73
CA GLN A 242 29.42 4.10 -10.97
C GLN A 242 28.75 5.21 -11.81
N ALA A 243 27.41 5.24 -11.86
CA ALA A 243 26.62 6.24 -12.58
C ALA A 243 26.74 7.64 -11.96
N ALA A 244 26.72 7.75 -10.63
CA ALA A 244 26.95 8.99 -9.91
C ALA A 244 28.36 9.53 -10.14
N GLY A 245 29.38 8.67 -10.11
CA GLY A 245 30.74 9.06 -10.50
C GLY A 245 30.82 9.53 -11.96
N ALA A 246 30.08 8.91 -12.89
CA ALA A 246 29.99 9.34 -14.27
C ALA A 246 29.36 10.74 -14.42
N ALA A 247 28.24 10.99 -13.73
CA ALA A 247 27.59 12.29 -13.69
C ALA A 247 28.49 13.36 -13.04
N GLY A 248 29.14 13.04 -11.92
CA GLY A 248 30.06 13.95 -11.23
C GLY A 248 31.26 14.34 -12.08
N LEU A 249 31.80 13.41 -12.88
CA LEU A 249 32.87 13.70 -13.83
C LEU A 249 32.40 14.64 -14.96
N LEU A 250 31.19 14.43 -15.49
CA LEU A 250 30.59 15.31 -16.50
C LEU A 250 30.38 16.72 -15.96
N MET A 251 29.73 16.86 -14.81
CA MET A 251 29.50 18.14 -14.13
C MET A 251 30.83 18.86 -13.87
N SER A 252 31.80 18.18 -13.25
CA SER A 252 33.12 18.73 -12.95
C SER A 252 33.86 19.24 -14.19
N TYR A 253 33.81 18.48 -15.28
CA TYR A 253 34.44 18.89 -16.54
C TYR A 253 33.70 20.07 -17.20
N ALA A 254 32.38 20.13 -17.07
CA ALA A 254 31.56 21.24 -17.55
C ALA A 254 31.83 22.54 -16.77
N HIS A 255 32.04 22.47 -15.46
CA HIS A 255 32.46 23.60 -14.62
C HIS A 255 33.81 24.17 -15.02
N GLN A 256 34.80 23.30 -15.28
CA GLN A 256 36.12 23.72 -15.77
C GLN A 256 36.06 24.49 -17.10
N ARG A 257 34.96 24.32 -17.85
CA ARG A 257 34.67 25.02 -19.10
C ARG A 257 33.83 26.28 -18.93
N GLY A 258 33.25 26.51 -17.75
CA GLY A 258 32.27 27.57 -17.51
C GLY A 258 30.93 27.30 -18.21
N THR A 259 30.52 26.04 -18.22
CA THR A 259 29.27 25.56 -18.85
C THR A 259 28.55 24.57 -17.94
N ASP A 260 28.24 24.99 -16.71
CA ASP A 260 27.49 24.23 -15.70
C ASP A 260 26.26 23.58 -16.33
N LEU A 261 26.00 22.29 -16.08
CA LEU A 261 24.92 21.52 -16.70
C LEU A 261 23.67 21.51 -15.83
N THR A 262 22.51 21.34 -16.46
CA THR A 262 21.28 20.96 -15.74
C THR A 262 21.23 19.45 -15.52
N SER A 263 20.33 19.01 -14.63
CA SER A 263 20.03 17.58 -14.42
C SER A 263 19.59 16.90 -15.72
N ASN A 264 18.70 17.53 -16.49
CA ASN A 264 18.24 16.98 -17.76
C ASN A 264 19.39 16.87 -18.78
N GLU A 265 20.27 17.87 -18.88
CA GLU A 265 21.43 17.79 -19.78
C GLU A 265 22.36 16.61 -19.45
N VAL A 266 22.53 16.28 -18.16
CA VAL A 266 23.26 15.07 -17.75
C VAL A 266 22.56 13.81 -18.26
N LYS A 267 21.24 13.67 -18.02
CA LYS A 267 20.43 12.58 -18.57
C LYS A 267 20.59 12.47 -20.10
N GLN A 268 20.39 13.57 -20.82
CA GLN A 268 20.47 13.62 -22.29
C GLN A 268 21.86 13.25 -22.82
N ILE A 269 22.94 13.71 -22.17
CA ILE A 269 24.30 13.37 -22.59
C ILE A 269 24.55 11.88 -22.39
N LEU A 270 24.18 11.32 -21.23
CA LEU A 270 24.43 9.92 -20.90
C LEU A 270 23.63 8.97 -21.80
N THR A 271 22.35 9.23 -22.04
CA THR A 271 21.50 8.40 -22.92
C THR A 271 21.90 8.50 -24.38
N LEU A 272 22.08 9.72 -24.92
CA LEU A 272 22.41 9.93 -26.34
C LEU A 272 23.78 9.33 -26.73
N THR A 273 24.71 9.24 -25.78
CA THR A 273 26.06 8.77 -26.04
C THR A 273 26.30 7.33 -25.64
N ALA A 274 25.32 6.66 -25.05
CA ALA A 274 25.38 5.26 -24.69
C ALA A 274 25.74 4.37 -25.90
N ASP A 275 26.43 3.28 -25.63
CA ASP A 275 26.62 2.20 -26.59
C ASP A 275 25.35 1.34 -26.58
N ASP A 276 24.53 1.51 -27.62
CA ASP A 276 23.34 0.70 -27.91
C ASP A 276 23.71 -0.80 -27.92
N VAL A 277 22.95 -1.61 -27.18
CA VAL A 277 23.18 -3.04 -27.01
C VAL A 277 22.27 -3.78 -27.99
N LEU A 278 22.85 -4.51 -28.94
CA LEU A 278 22.07 -5.21 -29.97
C LEU A 278 21.95 -6.70 -29.65
N PRO A 279 20.97 -7.43 -30.24
CA PRO A 279 20.82 -8.87 -30.05
C PRO A 279 22.06 -9.72 -30.32
N GLY A 280 22.97 -9.23 -31.18
CA GLY A 280 24.23 -9.91 -31.46
C GLY A 280 25.28 -9.74 -30.36
N ASP A 281 25.16 -8.69 -29.55
CA ASP A 281 26.09 -8.35 -28.47
C ASP A 281 25.79 -9.17 -27.21
N THR A 282 24.56 -9.63 -27.02
CA THR A 282 24.16 -10.45 -25.86
C THR A 282 24.50 -11.95 -26.03
N ILE A 283 25.05 -12.36 -27.18
CA ILE A 283 25.41 -13.76 -27.45
C ILE A 283 26.68 -14.15 -26.69
N GLY A 284 26.54 -15.01 -25.67
CA GLY A 284 27.62 -15.54 -24.86
C GLY A 284 27.24 -16.87 -24.19
N THR A 285 27.75 -17.10 -22.98
CA THR A 285 27.21 -18.09 -22.03
C THR A 285 25.88 -17.61 -21.43
N GLY A 286 24.98 -18.55 -21.09
CA GLY A 286 23.62 -18.25 -20.62
C GLY A 286 22.59 -18.06 -21.75
N VAL A 287 21.40 -17.58 -21.41
CA VAL A 287 20.32 -17.27 -22.36
C VAL A 287 20.47 -15.83 -22.86
N PRO A 288 20.62 -15.59 -24.18
CA PRO A 288 20.74 -14.23 -24.74
C PRO A 288 19.61 -13.29 -24.28
N ASP A 289 19.98 -12.08 -23.88
CA ASP A 289 19.01 -11.11 -23.33
C ASP A 289 18.23 -10.44 -24.45
N PRO A 290 16.93 -10.15 -24.24
CA PRO A 290 16.16 -9.33 -25.18
C PRO A 290 16.81 -7.97 -25.35
N SER A 291 16.94 -7.52 -26.59
CA SER A 291 17.47 -6.21 -26.94
C SER A 291 17.02 -5.81 -28.35
N GLN A 292 17.09 -4.52 -28.67
CA GLN A 292 16.83 -4.03 -30.02
C GLN A 292 17.60 -2.74 -30.31
N THR A 293 17.65 -2.33 -31.58
CA THR A 293 18.25 -1.04 -31.93
C THR A 293 17.52 0.12 -31.26
N GLY A 294 18.27 0.96 -30.56
CA GLY A 294 17.74 2.14 -29.89
C GLY A 294 17.45 1.86 -28.43
N TRP A 295 16.19 2.06 -28.02
CA TRP A 295 15.77 1.84 -26.64
C TRP A 295 15.12 0.47 -26.48
N ASP A 296 15.44 -0.22 -25.38
CA ASP A 296 14.76 -1.43 -24.91
C ASP A 296 14.69 -1.51 -23.38
N GLN A 297 13.83 -2.40 -22.85
CA GLN A 297 13.58 -2.51 -21.41
C GLN A 297 14.79 -3.05 -20.63
N HIS A 298 15.62 -3.88 -21.27
CA HIS A 298 16.72 -4.62 -20.65
C HIS A 298 18.06 -3.91 -20.76
N PHE A 299 18.18 -2.79 -21.46
CA PHE A 299 19.40 -1.99 -21.53
C PHE A 299 19.14 -0.48 -21.55
N GLY A 300 17.89 -0.04 -21.58
CA GLY A 300 17.54 1.38 -21.72
C GLY A 300 18.05 1.89 -23.07
N TYR A 301 18.77 3.01 -23.08
CA TYR A 301 19.50 3.49 -24.26
C TYR A 301 20.86 2.79 -24.48
N GLY A 302 21.26 1.88 -23.58
CA GLY A 302 22.48 1.10 -23.65
C GLY A 302 23.49 1.43 -22.55
N ARG A 303 24.71 0.88 -22.70
CA ARG A 303 25.79 1.04 -21.71
C ARG A 303 26.44 2.41 -21.83
N VAL A 304 26.62 3.15 -20.73
CA VAL A 304 27.23 4.49 -20.77
C VAL A 304 28.61 4.48 -21.42
N ASN A 305 28.83 5.42 -22.34
CA ASN A 305 30.14 5.68 -22.95
C ASN A 305 30.68 7.05 -22.51
N LEU A 306 31.38 7.07 -21.38
CA LEU A 306 31.90 8.31 -20.77
C LEU A 306 32.79 9.13 -21.68
N ARG A 307 33.55 8.49 -22.57
CA ARG A 307 34.37 9.21 -23.54
C ARG A 307 33.50 10.03 -24.49
N LYS A 308 32.51 9.38 -25.13
CA LYS A 308 31.60 10.07 -26.04
C LYS A 308 30.82 11.16 -25.29
N ALA A 309 30.40 10.90 -24.05
CA ALA A 309 29.74 11.87 -23.18
C ALA A 309 30.59 13.13 -22.96
N LEU A 310 31.86 12.99 -22.54
CA LEU A 310 32.78 14.12 -22.35
C LEU A 310 33.10 14.87 -23.65
N GLU A 311 33.13 14.17 -24.80
CA GLU A 311 33.31 14.79 -26.11
C GLU A 311 32.17 15.77 -26.45
N ARG A 312 30.95 15.59 -25.90
CA ARG A 312 29.82 16.54 -26.05
C ARG A 312 30.07 17.88 -25.38
N LEU A 313 30.85 17.90 -24.30
CA LEU A 313 31.26 19.12 -23.60
C LEU A 313 32.41 19.86 -24.32
N GLY A 314 32.91 19.28 -25.41
CA GLY A 314 34.00 19.83 -26.21
C GLY A 314 35.37 19.49 -25.64
N VAL A 315 36.27 19.08 -26.53
CA VAL A 315 37.67 18.75 -26.23
C VAL A 315 38.57 19.50 -27.22
N PRO A 316 38.90 20.79 -26.97
CA PRO A 316 39.74 21.59 -27.86
C PRO A 316 41.12 20.98 -28.11
N ALA A 317 41.67 20.24 -27.13
CA ALA A 317 42.92 19.50 -27.30
C ALA A 317 42.85 18.45 -28.43
N LEU A 318 41.65 17.93 -28.71
CA LEU A 318 41.37 17.00 -29.80
C LEU A 318 40.68 17.67 -31.00
N GLY A 319 40.46 18.99 -30.96
CA GLY A 319 39.73 19.73 -31.99
C GLY A 319 38.22 19.45 -32.02
N ILE A 320 37.66 18.91 -30.93
CA ILE A 320 36.23 18.58 -30.80
C ILE A 320 35.51 19.80 -30.20
N ALA A 321 34.54 20.36 -30.92
CA ALA A 321 33.71 21.45 -30.43
C ALA A 321 32.63 20.94 -29.48
N ALA A 322 32.21 21.79 -28.53
CA ALA A 322 31.07 21.47 -27.66
C ALA A 322 29.79 21.37 -28.49
N LYS A 323 28.97 20.38 -28.14
CA LYS A 323 27.68 20.08 -28.75
C LYS A 323 26.83 19.42 -27.65
N ILE A 324 26.41 20.20 -26.66
CA ILE A 324 25.53 19.75 -25.57
C ILE A 324 24.11 19.58 -26.16
N PRO A 325 23.43 18.44 -25.97
CA PRO A 325 22.08 18.24 -26.49
C PRO A 325 21.08 19.22 -25.84
N PRO A 326 20.00 19.60 -26.55
CA PRO A 326 18.90 20.34 -25.94
C PRO A 326 18.17 19.46 -24.89
N GLU A 327 17.45 20.10 -23.98
CA GLU A 327 16.65 19.44 -22.94
C GLU A 327 15.26 19.09 -23.47
N ALA A 328 14.76 17.94 -23.03
CA ALA A 328 13.42 17.44 -23.29
C ALA A 328 12.89 16.77 -22.01
N THR A 329 11.68 17.12 -21.60
CA THR A 329 10.98 16.43 -20.50
C THR A 329 9.49 16.32 -20.78
N LEU A 330 8.94 15.13 -20.56
CA LEU A 330 7.49 14.88 -20.50
C LEU A 330 7.05 14.92 -19.04
N GLU A 331 6.12 15.82 -18.72
CA GLU A 331 5.67 16.03 -17.34
C GLU A 331 4.36 15.31 -17.11
N LYS A 332 3.40 15.55 -18.01
CA LYS A 332 2.07 14.98 -17.94
C LYS A 332 1.72 14.31 -19.26
N PRO A 333 0.96 13.20 -19.23
CA PRO A 333 0.40 12.56 -18.02
C PRO A 333 1.43 11.78 -17.15
N SER A 334 0.97 11.25 -16.02
CA SER A 334 1.81 10.44 -15.11
C SER A 334 2.30 9.17 -15.81
N TRP A 335 3.47 8.68 -15.41
CA TRP A 335 3.99 7.40 -15.89
C TRP A 335 2.95 6.29 -15.74
N PHE A 336 2.83 5.45 -16.78
CA PHE A 336 2.03 4.23 -16.78
C PHE A 336 0.51 4.41 -16.61
N GLN A 337 0.00 5.65 -16.73
CA GLN A 337 -1.43 5.91 -16.66
C GLN A 337 -2.22 5.08 -17.69
N VAL A 338 -3.33 4.49 -17.24
CA VAL A 338 -4.33 3.84 -18.08
C VAL A 338 -5.36 4.88 -18.53
N PHE A 339 -5.47 5.09 -19.85
CA PHE A 339 -6.52 5.91 -20.44
C PHE A 339 -7.71 5.05 -20.82
N ASP A 340 -8.86 5.31 -20.21
CA ASP A 340 -10.10 4.67 -20.57
C ASP A 340 -10.81 5.46 -21.69
N PRO A 341 -11.01 4.86 -22.87
CA PRO A 341 -11.69 5.54 -23.97
C PRO A 341 -13.19 5.78 -23.71
N ASP A 342 -13.84 5.04 -22.82
CA ASP A 342 -15.27 5.12 -22.47
C ASP A 342 -15.38 5.30 -20.94
N MET A 343 -15.11 6.52 -20.47
CA MET A 343 -14.87 6.84 -19.06
C MET A 343 -16.09 6.61 -18.14
N ASP A 344 -17.32 6.64 -18.64
CA ASP A 344 -18.56 6.55 -17.86
C ASP A 344 -19.43 5.32 -18.19
N ASN A 345 -18.89 4.35 -18.95
CA ASN A 345 -19.57 3.13 -19.37
C ASN A 345 -20.86 3.40 -20.18
N ASP A 346 -20.94 4.51 -20.91
CA ASP A 346 -22.12 4.88 -21.68
C ASP A 346 -22.12 4.31 -23.12
N GLY A 347 -21.04 3.64 -23.50
CA GLY A 347 -20.82 3.07 -24.83
C GLY A 347 -20.34 4.09 -25.85
N VAL A 348 -19.93 5.29 -25.42
CA VAL A 348 -19.39 6.37 -26.23
C VAL A 348 -17.92 6.57 -25.89
N ASN A 349 -17.08 6.71 -26.92
CA ASN A 349 -15.69 7.07 -26.70
C ASN A 349 -15.59 8.56 -26.37
N GLU A 350 -15.71 8.91 -25.08
CA GLU A 350 -15.84 10.29 -24.62
C GLU A 350 -14.49 10.99 -24.39
N SER A 351 -13.47 10.27 -23.93
CA SER A 351 -12.15 10.82 -23.57
C SER A 351 -11.08 10.50 -24.62
N LEU A 352 -11.13 11.22 -25.74
CA LEU A 352 -10.18 11.04 -26.83
C LEU A 352 -9.04 12.05 -26.84
N SER A 353 -9.04 13.06 -25.97
CA SER A 353 -8.04 14.14 -26.02
C SER A 353 -7.20 14.18 -24.75
N VAL A 354 -5.96 13.70 -24.85
CA VAL A 354 -5.03 13.61 -23.72
C VAL A 354 -4.04 14.78 -23.77
N PRO A 355 -4.05 15.73 -22.81
CA PRO A 355 -3.12 16.84 -22.80
C PRO A 355 -1.70 16.37 -22.47
N ILE A 356 -0.74 16.65 -23.35
CA ILE A 356 0.67 16.35 -23.15
C ILE A 356 1.37 17.63 -22.67
N ALA A 357 1.74 17.66 -21.39
CA ALA A 357 2.53 18.75 -20.81
C ALA A 357 4.01 18.38 -20.82
N ALA A 358 4.84 19.32 -21.24
CA ALA A 358 6.25 19.08 -21.49
C ALA A 358 7.09 20.35 -21.32
N THR A 359 8.41 20.16 -21.26
CA THR A 359 9.41 21.23 -21.39
C THR A 359 10.42 20.92 -22.48
N ALA A 360 10.93 22.00 -23.09
CA ALA A 360 11.97 21.94 -24.11
C ALA A 360 12.89 23.17 -23.99
N SER A 361 14.20 22.97 -24.04
CA SER A 361 15.20 24.04 -23.94
C SER A 361 16.38 23.78 -24.89
N ALA A 362 16.81 24.79 -25.63
CA ALA A 362 18.04 24.79 -26.43
C ALA A 362 18.85 26.06 -26.15
N ASP A 363 18.93 26.44 -24.88
CA ASP A 363 19.57 27.68 -24.42
C ASP A 363 21.08 27.74 -24.81
N ARG A 364 21.70 26.61 -25.21
CA ARG A 364 23.12 26.51 -25.61
C ARG A 364 23.39 26.54 -27.12
N GLY A 365 22.37 26.44 -27.97
CA GLY A 365 22.53 26.45 -29.43
C GLY A 365 23.04 27.80 -29.95
N ALA A 366 23.79 27.85 -31.07
CA ALA A 366 24.38 29.10 -31.55
C ALA A 366 23.34 30.12 -32.04
N THR A 367 22.17 29.63 -32.45
CA THR A 367 21.00 30.48 -32.80
C THR A 367 20.06 30.68 -31.61
N THR A 368 20.32 29.98 -30.51
CA THR A 368 19.45 29.82 -29.34
C THR A 368 18.04 29.33 -29.67
N SER A 369 17.69 28.94 -30.90
CA SER A 369 16.34 28.47 -31.24
C SER A 369 16.20 26.95 -31.20
N LEU A 370 14.98 26.43 -31.03
CA LEU A 370 14.67 25.00 -31.06
C LEU A 370 13.51 24.64 -31.99
N SER A 371 13.50 23.39 -32.42
CA SER A 371 12.33 22.69 -32.96
C SER A 371 12.00 21.47 -32.11
N TRP A 372 10.73 21.14 -31.96
CA TRP A 372 10.29 19.98 -31.21
C TRP A 372 9.26 19.15 -31.96
N VAL A 373 9.20 17.86 -31.66
CA VAL A 373 8.27 16.89 -32.23
C VAL A 373 7.74 16.00 -31.11
N LEU A 374 6.42 15.83 -31.05
CA LEU A 374 5.76 14.83 -30.23
C LEU A 374 5.26 13.68 -31.12
N GLU A 375 5.59 12.46 -30.70
CA GLU A 375 5.29 11.24 -31.44
C GLU A 375 4.76 10.15 -30.50
N TYR A 376 3.96 9.23 -31.03
CA TYR A 376 3.53 8.02 -30.31
C TYR A 376 3.91 6.75 -31.08
N GLY A 377 4.14 5.64 -30.38
CA GLY A 377 4.41 4.32 -30.93
C GLY A 377 3.72 3.22 -30.13
N ILE A 378 3.31 2.12 -30.77
CA ILE A 378 2.58 1.03 -30.13
C ILE A 378 3.54 0.09 -29.38
N GLY A 379 3.18 -0.28 -28.15
CA GLY A 379 3.97 -1.09 -27.24
C GLY A 379 4.89 -0.28 -26.33
N ILE A 380 5.59 -1.01 -25.45
CA ILE A 380 6.65 -0.47 -24.58
C ILE A 380 7.95 -0.23 -25.37
N GLU A 381 8.25 -1.05 -26.38
CA GLU A 381 9.49 -1.00 -27.17
C GLU A 381 9.26 -0.60 -28.65
N PRO A 382 8.51 0.47 -28.97
CA PRO A 382 8.19 0.77 -30.36
C PRO A 382 9.44 1.12 -31.16
N THR A 383 9.64 0.42 -32.29
CA THR A 383 10.69 0.74 -33.28
C THR A 383 10.23 1.77 -34.31
N THR A 384 8.95 2.12 -34.31
CA THR A 384 8.34 3.09 -35.23
C THR A 384 7.42 4.03 -34.47
N PHE A 385 7.43 5.29 -34.89
CA PHE A 385 6.68 6.36 -34.23
C PHE A 385 5.90 7.18 -35.26
N THR A 386 4.72 7.65 -34.84
CA THR A 386 3.83 8.53 -35.58
C THR A 386 3.83 9.90 -34.94
N GLN A 387 4.29 10.91 -35.68
CA GLN A 387 4.21 12.30 -35.25
C GLN A 387 2.75 12.77 -35.19
N PHE A 388 2.34 13.36 -34.07
CA PHE A 388 1.02 13.97 -33.91
C PHE A 388 1.10 15.48 -33.66
N ALA A 389 2.23 16.01 -33.19
CA ALA A 389 2.45 17.45 -33.05
C ALA A 389 3.92 17.83 -33.27
N SER A 390 4.14 19.08 -33.67
CA SER A 390 5.47 19.68 -33.75
C SER A 390 5.40 21.20 -33.65
N GLY A 391 6.52 21.82 -33.31
CA GLY A 391 6.62 23.26 -33.19
C GLY A 391 8.05 23.76 -33.15
N SER A 392 8.20 25.05 -32.88
CA SER A 392 9.50 25.71 -32.70
C SER A 392 9.38 26.83 -31.68
N SER A 393 10.48 27.14 -31.00
CA SER A 393 10.57 28.22 -30.02
C SER A 393 11.91 28.97 -30.14
N PRO A 394 11.97 30.27 -29.80
CA PRO A 394 13.21 31.04 -29.84
C PRO A 394 14.29 30.63 -28.84
N SER A 395 13.99 29.83 -27.81
CA SER A 395 15.00 29.25 -26.88
C SER A 395 14.49 28.17 -25.95
N HIS A 396 13.36 28.40 -25.30
CA HIS A 396 12.73 27.41 -24.45
C HIS A 396 11.20 27.53 -24.52
N LEU A 397 10.50 26.49 -24.09
CA LEU A 397 9.05 26.42 -24.00
C LEU A 397 8.69 25.41 -22.89
N GLY A 398 7.53 25.57 -22.25
CA GLY A 398 7.09 24.63 -21.22
C GLY A 398 7.25 25.07 -19.78
N PHE A 399 7.99 26.14 -19.55
CA PHE A 399 8.37 26.58 -18.20
C PHE A 399 7.43 27.67 -17.66
N ALA A 400 7.17 27.63 -16.35
CA ALA A 400 6.43 28.68 -15.65
C ALA A 400 7.12 30.06 -15.78
N ALA A 401 6.32 31.14 -15.77
CA ALA A 401 6.84 32.50 -15.85
C ALA A 401 7.50 32.91 -14.52
N GLY A 402 8.84 32.98 -14.47
CA GLY A 402 9.59 33.30 -13.25
C GLY A 402 11.11 33.27 -13.41
N THR A 403 11.82 33.60 -12.33
CA THR A 403 13.27 33.37 -12.19
C THR A 403 13.48 31.89 -11.84
N PRO A 404 14.55 31.22 -12.29
CA PRO A 404 14.85 29.83 -11.92
C PRO A 404 14.72 29.58 -10.39
N PRO A 405 14.30 28.37 -9.98
CA PRO A 405 14.13 27.18 -10.81
C PRO A 405 12.84 27.19 -11.65
N ARG A 406 12.93 26.64 -12.86
CA ARG A 406 11.85 26.70 -13.86
C ARG A 406 10.95 25.47 -13.71
N ARG A 407 9.82 25.60 -13.01
CA ARG A 407 8.80 24.54 -12.95
C ARG A 407 8.25 24.20 -14.34
N PRO A 408 8.27 22.92 -14.75
CA PRO A 408 7.58 22.46 -15.94
C PRO A 408 6.06 22.63 -15.84
N GLY A 409 5.35 22.99 -16.92
CA GLY A 409 3.90 23.17 -16.78
C GLY A 409 3.07 23.70 -17.94
N THR A 410 3.46 23.52 -19.21
CA THR A 410 2.54 23.87 -20.32
C THR A 410 2.21 22.69 -21.22
N VAL A 411 0.95 22.61 -21.62
CA VAL A 411 0.48 21.67 -22.65
C VAL A 411 1.07 22.06 -24.00
N PHE A 412 1.87 21.18 -24.60
CA PHE A 412 2.42 21.36 -25.95
C PHE A 412 1.38 21.02 -27.01
N ALA A 413 0.63 19.94 -26.80
CA ALA A 413 -0.41 19.45 -27.67
C ALA A 413 -1.37 18.52 -26.93
N ASN A 414 -2.52 18.24 -27.52
CA ASN A 414 -3.38 17.15 -27.09
C ASN A 414 -3.19 15.97 -28.04
N LEU A 415 -2.92 14.78 -27.49
CA LEU A 415 -2.90 13.52 -28.20
C LEU A 415 -4.33 13.05 -28.45
N ASP A 416 -4.61 12.59 -29.68
CA ASP A 416 -5.90 12.01 -30.07
C ASP A 416 -5.85 10.49 -29.85
N LEU A 417 -6.47 10.01 -28.76
CA LEU A 417 -6.46 8.62 -28.36
C LEU A 417 -7.11 7.72 -29.42
N ALA A 418 -8.07 8.22 -30.21
CA ALA A 418 -8.65 7.42 -31.29
C ALA A 418 -7.63 7.12 -32.40
N GLN A 419 -6.66 8.02 -32.63
CA GLN A 419 -5.57 7.77 -33.58
C GLN A 419 -4.56 6.76 -33.03
N VAL A 420 -4.34 6.77 -31.71
CA VAL A 420 -3.51 5.77 -31.03
C VAL A 420 -4.16 4.40 -31.13
N MET A 421 -5.44 4.28 -30.74
CA MET A 421 -6.22 3.04 -30.84
C MET A 421 -6.27 2.50 -32.27
N ALA A 422 -6.43 3.37 -33.28
CA ALA A 422 -6.42 2.97 -34.68
C ALA A 422 -5.06 2.47 -35.20
N ALA A 423 -3.97 2.71 -34.48
CA ALA A 423 -2.62 2.26 -34.83
C ALA A 423 -2.27 0.89 -34.22
N PHE A 424 -3.04 0.38 -33.26
CA PHE A 424 -2.93 -0.99 -32.78
C PHE A 424 -3.32 -2.01 -33.89
N PRO A 425 -2.94 -3.30 -33.75
CA PRO A 425 -3.34 -4.33 -34.69
C PRO A 425 -4.85 -4.31 -35.01
N PRO A 426 -5.25 -4.45 -36.30
CA PRO A 426 -6.67 -4.40 -36.65
C PRO A 426 -7.49 -5.46 -35.91
N GLY A 427 -8.53 -5.02 -35.21
CA GLY A 427 -9.40 -5.90 -34.41
C GLY A 427 -8.98 -6.05 -32.95
N THR A 428 -8.00 -5.29 -32.46
CA THR A 428 -7.77 -5.16 -31.02
C THR A 428 -9.07 -4.75 -30.32
N ASP A 429 -9.47 -5.56 -29.36
CA ASP A 429 -10.58 -5.29 -28.47
C ASP A 429 -10.02 -4.62 -27.21
N PHE A 430 -10.26 -3.32 -27.06
CA PHE A 430 -9.79 -2.54 -25.92
C PHE A 430 -10.66 -2.75 -24.67
N SER A 431 -11.77 -3.48 -24.80
CA SER A 431 -12.67 -3.82 -23.70
C SER A 431 -12.52 -5.28 -23.24
N ALA A 432 -11.71 -6.08 -23.95
CA ALA A 432 -11.37 -7.42 -23.51
C ALA A 432 -10.25 -7.36 -22.46
N PRO A 433 -10.30 -8.23 -21.44
CA PRO A 433 -9.22 -8.31 -20.47
C PRO A 433 -7.88 -8.68 -21.14
N PRO A 434 -6.73 -8.24 -20.57
CA PRO A 434 -5.42 -8.65 -21.06
C PRO A 434 -5.28 -10.17 -21.14
N SER A 435 -4.64 -10.68 -22.19
CA SER A 435 -4.52 -12.12 -22.40
C SER A 435 -3.23 -12.50 -23.11
N GLY A 436 -2.72 -13.70 -22.81
CA GLY A 436 -1.52 -14.24 -23.44
C GLY A 436 -0.72 -15.12 -22.48
N PRO A 437 0.33 -15.79 -22.98
CA PRO A 437 1.25 -16.51 -22.12
C PRO A 437 2.12 -15.51 -21.32
N VAL A 438 2.26 -15.76 -20.03
CA VAL A 438 3.24 -15.07 -19.19
C VAL A 438 4.61 -15.71 -19.43
N VAL A 439 5.59 -14.90 -19.85
CA VAL A 439 6.99 -15.32 -20.00
C VAL A 439 7.87 -14.27 -19.34
N GLN A 440 8.49 -14.63 -18.21
CA GLN A 440 9.31 -13.73 -17.42
C GLN A 440 10.50 -13.19 -18.21
N GLY A 441 10.85 -11.91 -17.99
CA GLY A 441 11.96 -11.26 -18.68
C GLY A 441 11.75 -11.09 -20.18
N GLN A 442 10.50 -10.98 -20.67
CA GLN A 442 10.21 -10.73 -22.09
C GLN A 442 9.28 -9.53 -22.26
N ALA A 443 9.46 -8.79 -23.36
CA ALA A 443 8.66 -7.59 -23.65
C ALA A 443 7.18 -7.85 -23.94
N ASN A 444 6.83 -9.06 -24.40
CA ASN A 444 5.47 -9.43 -24.78
C ASN A 444 4.79 -10.26 -23.68
N VAL A 445 4.44 -9.60 -22.58
CA VAL A 445 3.60 -10.16 -21.51
C VAL A 445 2.18 -9.58 -21.59
N PRO A 446 1.15 -10.25 -21.05
CA PRO A 446 -0.23 -9.80 -21.09
C PRO A 446 -0.42 -8.35 -20.60
N SER A 447 0.29 -7.95 -19.55
CA SER A 447 0.27 -6.57 -19.01
C SER A 447 0.63 -5.50 -20.04
N ASN A 448 1.43 -5.83 -21.06
CA ASN A 448 1.90 -4.89 -22.09
C ASN A 448 0.98 -4.81 -23.31
N GLN A 449 -0.09 -5.63 -23.38
CA GLN A 449 -0.96 -5.76 -24.56
C GLN A 449 -1.51 -4.42 -25.05
N PHE A 450 -1.84 -3.53 -24.13
CA PHE A 450 -2.48 -2.23 -24.39
C PHE A 450 -1.52 -1.04 -24.25
N ALA A 451 -0.21 -1.31 -24.13
CA ALA A 451 0.78 -0.27 -23.95
C ALA A 451 1.03 0.54 -25.23
N PHE A 452 1.32 1.82 -25.06
CA PHE A 452 1.90 2.68 -26.09
C PHE A 452 2.89 3.65 -25.45
N THR A 453 3.87 4.09 -26.23
CA THR A 453 4.88 5.05 -25.79
C THR A 453 4.62 6.40 -26.45
N VAL A 454 4.71 7.49 -25.69
CA VAL A 454 4.86 8.84 -26.22
C VAL A 454 6.29 9.29 -26.02
N ARG A 455 6.86 9.97 -27.02
CA ARG A 455 8.16 10.63 -26.88
C ARG A 455 8.14 12.07 -27.36
N LEU A 456 8.93 12.90 -26.70
CA LEU A 456 9.29 14.25 -27.11
C LEU A 456 10.71 14.24 -27.65
N ARG A 457 10.90 14.79 -28.84
CA ARG A 457 12.23 15.06 -29.41
C ARG A 457 12.41 16.55 -29.61
N VAL A 458 13.51 17.09 -29.09
CA VAL A 458 13.87 18.50 -29.20
C VAL A 458 15.18 18.59 -29.97
N SER A 459 15.28 19.47 -30.96
CA SER A 459 16.48 19.67 -31.76
C SER A 459 16.90 21.13 -31.77
N ASP A 460 18.21 21.36 -31.81
CA ASP A 460 18.76 22.69 -32.00
C ASP A 460 18.38 23.26 -33.37
N GLY A 461 17.98 24.53 -33.41
CA GLY A 461 17.59 25.21 -34.65
C GLY A 461 18.77 25.44 -35.61
N ASP A 462 20.01 25.37 -35.12
CA ASP A 462 21.25 25.43 -35.92
C ASP A 462 21.83 24.05 -36.27
N ASP A 463 21.46 23.00 -35.55
CA ASP A 463 21.91 21.62 -35.84
C ASP A 463 20.82 20.60 -35.50
N ALA A 464 20.02 20.24 -36.51
CA ALA A 464 18.96 19.25 -36.38
C ALA A 464 19.46 17.82 -36.03
N THR A 465 20.77 17.57 -36.03
CA THR A 465 21.36 16.30 -35.55
C THR A 465 21.68 16.33 -34.06
N ASN A 466 21.61 17.49 -33.42
CA ASN A 466 21.71 17.63 -31.98
C ASN A 466 20.32 17.49 -31.37
N VAL A 467 20.03 16.36 -30.73
CA VAL A 467 18.68 16.02 -30.28
C VAL A 467 18.69 15.61 -28.83
N GLY A 468 17.76 16.16 -28.05
CA GLY A 468 17.33 15.65 -26.76
C GLY A 468 16.03 14.87 -26.91
N GLU A 469 15.87 13.81 -26.13
CA GLU A 469 14.72 12.95 -26.15
C GLU A 469 14.25 12.62 -24.73
N ASP A 470 12.94 12.60 -24.54
CA ASP A 470 12.31 12.01 -23.37
C ASP A 470 11.10 11.20 -23.79
N ARG A 471 10.77 10.17 -23.02
CA ARG A 471 9.70 9.22 -23.37
C ARG A 471 8.98 8.74 -22.13
N LYS A 472 7.69 8.40 -22.30
CA LYS A 472 6.83 7.80 -21.28
C LYS A 472 5.98 6.69 -21.87
N VAL A 473 5.70 5.67 -21.06
CA VAL A 473 4.80 4.56 -21.39
C VAL A 473 3.44 4.82 -20.74
N TYR A 474 2.37 4.53 -21.48
CA TYR A 474 0.98 4.61 -21.04
C TYR A 474 0.19 3.42 -21.57
N PHE A 475 -1.05 3.25 -21.10
CA PHE A 475 -1.97 2.22 -21.57
C PHE A 475 -3.27 2.82 -22.09
N VAL A 476 -3.96 2.10 -22.97
CA VAL A 476 -5.33 2.41 -23.39
C VAL A 476 -6.22 1.17 -23.27
N HIS A 477 -7.11 1.16 -22.29
CA HIS A 477 -7.97 0.01 -21.99
C HIS A 477 -9.25 0.49 -21.32
N HIS A 478 -10.37 -0.12 -21.68
CA HIS A 478 -11.67 0.08 -21.06
C HIS A 478 -12.03 -1.18 -20.28
N ASP A 479 -12.23 -1.08 -18.97
CA ASP A 479 -12.83 -2.17 -18.21
C ASP A 479 -14.34 -1.91 -18.07
N PRO A 480 -15.20 -2.71 -18.74
CA PRO A 480 -16.64 -2.50 -18.67
C PRO A 480 -17.25 -2.79 -17.30
N THR A 481 -16.49 -3.38 -16.37
CA THR A 481 -16.93 -3.64 -15.00
C THR A 481 -16.38 -2.63 -14.00
N LYS A 482 -15.70 -1.56 -14.41
CA LYS A 482 -15.34 -0.50 -13.46
C LYS A 482 -16.61 0.14 -12.87
N HIS A 483 -16.57 0.47 -11.60
CA HIS A 483 -17.66 1.17 -10.93
C HIS A 483 -17.76 2.61 -11.46
N VAL A 484 -18.98 3.11 -11.63
CA VAL A 484 -19.21 4.46 -12.15
C VAL A 484 -18.56 5.50 -11.21
N GLY A 485 -17.74 6.39 -11.79
CA GLY A 485 -17.00 7.39 -11.02
C GLY A 485 -15.58 6.97 -10.62
N TRP A 486 -15.17 5.74 -10.91
CA TRP A 486 -13.83 5.20 -10.67
C TRP A 486 -13.09 4.90 -11.99
N PRO A 487 -11.74 4.82 -11.98
CA PRO A 487 -10.83 5.01 -10.84
C PRO A 487 -10.74 6.46 -10.35
N LYS A 488 -10.24 6.64 -9.12
CA LYS A 488 -9.81 7.93 -8.57
C LYS A 488 -8.29 8.02 -8.57
N THR A 489 -7.79 9.24 -8.78
CA THR A 489 -6.38 9.59 -8.59
C THR A 489 -6.31 10.65 -7.51
N ILE A 490 -5.35 10.53 -6.61
CA ILE A 490 -5.12 11.51 -5.55
C ILE A 490 -3.99 12.44 -6.02
N ASP A 491 -4.36 13.69 -6.29
CA ASP A 491 -3.44 14.82 -6.46
C ASP A 491 -3.33 15.55 -5.11
N ALA A 492 -2.54 14.97 -4.22
CA ALA A 492 -2.33 15.42 -2.85
C ALA A 492 -1.57 16.75 -2.78
N ASN A 493 -0.73 17.07 -3.76
CA ASN A 493 -0.01 18.35 -3.86
C ASN A 493 -0.75 19.43 -4.66
N GLY A 494 -1.81 19.09 -5.40
CA GLY A 494 -2.54 20.01 -6.26
C GLY A 494 -1.76 20.41 -7.51
N ASP A 495 -0.77 19.61 -7.92
CA ASP A 495 0.08 19.86 -9.07
C ASP A 495 -0.46 19.18 -10.34
N GLY A 496 -1.53 18.40 -10.24
CA GLY A 496 -2.21 17.65 -11.29
C GLY A 496 -1.46 16.41 -11.76
N LEU A 497 -0.60 15.84 -10.91
CA LEU A 497 -0.04 14.49 -11.00
C LEU A 497 -0.72 13.59 -9.96
N ASN A 498 -0.66 12.29 -10.20
CA ASN A 498 -1.07 11.30 -9.21
C ASN A 498 0.09 11.06 -8.23
N ASP A 499 -0.11 11.38 -6.95
CA ASP A 499 0.98 11.38 -5.98
C ASP A 499 0.63 10.88 -4.56
N GLY A 500 -0.63 10.57 -4.28
CA GLY A 500 -1.05 9.95 -3.01
C GLY A 500 -0.97 8.42 -3.03
N GLY A 501 0.22 7.84 -2.82
CA GLY A 501 0.47 6.39 -2.91
C GLY A 501 -0.50 5.53 -2.07
N GLY A 502 -0.96 4.42 -2.66
CA GLY A 502 -2.02 3.56 -2.13
C GLY A 502 -1.53 2.25 -1.51
N GLU A 503 -0.32 2.21 -0.96
CA GLU A 503 0.22 1.02 -0.28
C GLU A 503 -0.60 0.55 0.94
N PRO A 504 -1.13 1.44 1.80
CA PRO A 504 -2.04 1.01 2.86
C PRO A 504 -3.29 0.36 2.26
N PRO A 505 -3.70 -0.85 2.69
CA PRO A 505 -4.90 -1.49 2.16
C PRO A 505 -6.22 -0.75 2.51
N PRO A 506 -7.26 -0.78 1.63
CA PRO A 506 -8.59 -0.25 1.94
C PRO A 506 -9.42 -1.15 2.89
N HIS A 507 -10.50 -0.58 3.39
CA HIS A 507 -11.68 -1.28 3.92
C HIS A 507 -12.97 -0.76 3.25
N MET A 508 -14.01 -1.59 3.24
CA MET A 508 -15.38 -1.17 2.95
C MET A 508 -16.23 -1.36 4.21
N VAL A 509 -16.91 -0.31 4.66
CA VAL A 509 -17.69 -0.28 5.91
C VAL A 509 -18.72 0.85 5.86
N ASP A 510 -19.90 0.66 6.43
CA ASP A 510 -20.84 1.77 6.68
C ASP A 510 -20.32 2.65 7.83
N LEU A 511 -19.77 3.80 7.48
CA LEU A 511 -19.15 4.71 8.43
C LEU A 511 -20.13 5.78 8.91
N ASP A 512 -21.08 6.21 8.07
CA ASP A 512 -22.04 7.28 8.43
C ASP A 512 -23.44 6.79 8.84
N GLY A 513 -23.61 5.46 8.90
CA GLY A 513 -24.78 4.73 9.40
C GLY A 513 -26.00 4.91 8.51
N ASP A 514 -25.83 5.03 7.21
CA ASP A 514 -26.91 5.24 6.24
C ASP A 514 -27.36 3.95 5.53
N ASN A 515 -26.78 2.80 5.89
CA ASN A 515 -26.93 1.53 5.22
C ASN A 515 -26.30 1.47 3.81
N VAL A 516 -25.30 2.28 3.53
CA VAL A 516 -24.44 2.18 2.34
C VAL A 516 -22.99 2.14 2.81
N MET A 517 -22.17 1.32 2.18
CA MET A 517 -20.76 1.22 2.59
C MET A 517 -19.95 2.39 2.02
N GLU A 518 -18.92 2.79 2.75
CA GLU A 518 -17.85 3.68 2.29
C GLU A 518 -16.52 2.94 2.19
N ILE A 519 -15.65 3.45 1.31
CA ILE A 519 -14.25 3.03 1.25
C ILE A 519 -13.44 3.89 2.22
N VAL A 520 -12.81 3.26 3.22
CA VAL A 520 -11.82 3.88 4.09
C VAL A 520 -10.42 3.52 3.60
N GLN A 521 -9.62 4.52 3.23
CA GLN A 521 -8.32 4.34 2.57
C GLN A 521 -7.31 5.38 3.09
N ALA A 522 -6.15 4.93 3.55
CA ALA A 522 -5.04 5.81 3.89
C ALA A 522 -4.07 5.97 2.70
N THR A 523 -3.50 7.15 2.50
CA THR A 523 -2.32 7.31 1.63
C THR A 523 -1.07 6.92 2.39
N ALA A 524 0.00 6.57 1.68
CA ALA A 524 1.32 6.31 2.24
C ALA A 524 1.89 7.45 3.10
N ALA A 525 1.43 8.69 2.92
CA ALA A 525 1.80 9.87 3.73
C ALA A 525 0.79 10.18 4.87
N GLY A 526 -0.07 9.22 5.20
CA GLY A 526 -0.97 9.28 6.35
C GLY A 526 -2.16 10.21 6.22
N ARG A 527 -2.64 10.46 5.00
CA ARG A 527 -3.95 11.08 4.77
C ARG A 527 -5.02 9.98 4.72
N ILE A 528 -6.02 10.04 5.59
CA ILE A 528 -7.09 9.02 5.64
C ILE A 528 -8.31 9.57 4.94
N TYR A 529 -8.77 8.91 3.89
CA TYR A 529 -9.97 9.24 3.12
C TYR A 529 -11.10 8.28 3.50
N ALA A 530 -12.33 8.80 3.45
CA ALA A 530 -13.55 8.01 3.42
C ALA A 530 -14.36 8.45 2.19
N TRP A 531 -14.60 7.55 1.25
CA TRP A 531 -15.30 7.81 -0.02
C TRP A 531 -16.61 7.04 -0.11
N ARG A 532 -17.64 7.69 -0.64
CA ARG A 532 -18.87 7.03 -1.11
C ARG A 532 -18.63 6.29 -2.42
N GLY A 533 -19.59 5.45 -2.84
CA GLY A 533 -19.56 4.77 -4.14
C GLY A 533 -19.42 5.70 -5.35
N ASP A 534 -20.01 6.89 -5.32
CA ASP A 534 -19.82 7.91 -6.38
C ASP A 534 -18.42 8.58 -6.37
N GLY A 535 -17.62 8.25 -5.36
CA GLY A 535 -16.29 8.76 -5.10
C GLY A 535 -16.25 10.17 -4.53
N SER A 536 -17.36 10.69 -4.00
CA SER A 536 -17.38 11.87 -3.15
C SER A 536 -16.84 11.56 -1.75
N VAL A 537 -16.12 12.51 -1.16
CA VAL A 537 -15.50 12.34 0.17
C VAL A 537 -16.53 12.63 1.28
N LEU A 538 -16.54 11.81 2.34
CA LEU A 538 -17.34 12.06 3.53
C LEU A 538 -16.97 13.39 4.21
N PRO A 539 -17.94 14.12 4.80
CA PRO A 539 -17.62 15.26 5.66
C PRO A 539 -16.67 14.86 6.80
N GLY A 540 -15.64 15.67 7.04
CA GLY A 540 -14.60 15.36 8.04
C GLY A 540 -13.32 14.76 7.43
N PHE A 541 -13.39 14.28 6.18
CA PHE A 541 -12.27 13.66 5.48
C PHE A 541 -11.74 14.55 4.33
N PRO A 542 -10.46 14.38 3.90
CA PRO A 542 -9.48 13.50 4.50
C PRO A 542 -8.97 14.00 5.86
N ILE A 543 -8.65 13.07 6.75
CA ILE A 543 -7.95 13.32 8.01
C ILE A 543 -6.46 13.42 7.70
N THR A 544 -5.74 14.30 8.41
CA THR A 544 -4.28 14.39 8.38
C THR A 544 -3.74 14.30 9.80
N THR A 545 -2.61 13.62 9.97
CA THR A 545 -1.94 13.47 11.27
C THR A 545 -0.91 14.58 11.50
N ALA A 546 -0.16 14.52 12.59
CA ALA A 546 0.85 15.53 12.90
C ALA A 546 1.98 15.52 11.85
N VAL A 547 2.65 16.67 11.71
CA VAL A 547 3.88 16.78 10.90
C VAL A 547 4.92 15.80 11.45
N LYS A 548 5.59 15.08 10.54
CA LYS A 548 6.67 14.14 10.87
C LYS A 548 7.70 14.82 11.78
N ARG A 549 8.05 14.20 12.91
CA ARG A 549 8.89 14.74 13.99
C ARG A 549 10.27 15.18 13.50
N ASN A 550 10.94 14.37 12.67
CA ASN A 550 12.24 14.73 12.09
C ASN A 550 12.15 15.77 10.95
N VAL A 551 10.95 16.19 10.55
CA VAL A 551 10.78 17.37 9.66
C VAL A 551 10.43 18.60 10.47
N ALA A 552 9.71 18.43 11.59
CA ALA A 552 9.26 19.52 12.45
C ALA A 552 10.43 20.34 13.04
N THR A 553 11.59 19.71 13.26
CA THR A 553 12.84 20.35 13.72
C THR A 553 13.52 21.20 12.64
N HIS A 554 13.20 20.96 11.36
CA HIS A 554 13.87 21.56 10.20
C HIS A 554 12.98 22.51 9.38
N LEU A 555 11.84 22.96 9.93
CA LEU A 555 10.96 23.92 9.25
C LEU A 555 11.61 25.29 8.95
N GLY A 556 12.83 25.53 9.47
CA GLY A 556 13.67 26.67 9.13
C GLY A 556 14.37 26.57 7.76
N ALA A 557 14.41 25.39 7.15
CA ALA A 557 15.08 25.19 5.86
C ALA A 557 14.46 26.05 4.73
N PRO A 558 15.26 26.46 3.72
CA PRO A 558 14.80 27.35 2.64
C PRO A 558 13.53 26.86 1.92
N VAL A 559 13.44 25.56 1.64
CA VAL A 559 12.26 24.93 1.03
C VAL A 559 10.96 25.17 1.82
N PHE A 560 10.98 25.06 3.15
CA PHE A 560 9.78 25.21 3.98
C PHE A 560 9.47 26.68 4.27
N THR A 561 10.49 27.51 4.51
CA THR A 561 10.30 28.94 4.77
C THR A 561 9.82 29.71 3.55
N SER A 562 10.16 29.25 2.35
CA SER A 562 9.61 29.78 1.09
C SER A 562 8.18 29.31 0.80
N GLY A 563 7.73 28.23 1.45
CA GLY A 563 6.46 27.56 1.18
C GLY A 563 6.45 26.80 -0.15
N ALA A 564 7.61 26.39 -0.67
CA ALA A 564 7.72 25.67 -1.94
C ALA A 564 7.12 24.25 -1.87
N ILE A 565 7.20 23.62 -0.69
CA ILE A 565 6.65 22.29 -0.37
C ILE A 565 6.02 22.34 1.03
N THR A 566 4.89 21.65 1.20
CA THR A 566 4.23 21.49 2.50
C THR A 566 4.89 20.36 3.29
N PRO A 567 5.19 20.53 4.60
CA PRO A 567 5.71 19.45 5.43
C PRO A 567 4.79 18.22 5.46
N PRO A 568 5.32 16.99 5.44
CA PRO A 568 4.52 15.77 5.40
C PRO A 568 4.06 15.33 6.78
N SER A 569 3.03 14.47 6.82
CA SER A 569 2.78 13.61 7.98
C SER A 569 3.73 12.40 7.98
N ALA A 570 3.75 11.65 9.08
CA ALA A 570 4.46 10.37 9.14
C ALA A 570 3.97 9.36 8.09
N THR A 571 4.88 8.55 7.58
CA THR A 571 4.59 7.47 6.62
C THR A 571 3.84 6.30 7.29
N THR A 572 3.09 5.54 6.49
CA THR A 572 2.39 4.34 6.93
C THR A 572 2.27 3.30 5.80
N THR A 573 2.22 2.04 6.19
CA THR A 573 1.85 0.87 5.36
C THR A 573 0.66 0.12 5.95
N SER A 574 0.16 0.59 7.10
CA SER A 574 -0.81 -0.11 7.93
C SER A 574 -2.21 0.01 7.36
N ARG A 575 -2.92 -1.11 7.23
CA ARG A 575 -4.37 -1.11 7.04
C ARG A 575 -5.02 -0.57 8.32
N PRO A 576 -5.90 0.43 8.29
CA PRO A 576 -6.65 0.82 9.48
C PRO A 576 -7.44 -0.37 10.04
N ALA A 577 -7.65 -0.47 11.35
CA ALA A 577 -8.64 -1.38 11.92
C ALA A 577 -9.93 -0.60 12.21
N ILE A 578 -11.08 -1.24 12.06
CA ILE A 578 -12.38 -0.55 12.12
C ILE A 578 -13.31 -1.37 13.00
N ALA A 579 -13.91 -0.74 14.02
CA ALA A 579 -14.93 -1.33 14.87
C ALA A 579 -15.65 -0.25 15.67
N ASP A 580 -16.86 -0.53 16.15
CA ASP A 580 -17.56 0.30 17.14
C ASP A 580 -16.88 0.10 18.52
N LEU A 581 -15.87 0.91 18.82
CA LEU A 581 -15.08 0.79 20.04
C LEU A 581 -15.82 1.41 21.23
N ASP A 582 -16.72 2.37 20.98
CA ASP A 582 -17.41 3.09 22.05
C ASP A 582 -18.85 2.64 22.36
N HIS A 583 -19.36 1.70 21.55
CA HIS A 583 -20.70 1.09 21.58
C HIS A 583 -21.83 2.06 21.25
N ASP A 584 -21.58 3.08 20.41
CA ASP A 584 -22.59 4.02 19.93
C ASP A 584 -23.28 3.59 18.62
N GLY A 585 -22.82 2.48 18.04
CA GLY A 585 -23.31 1.89 16.81
C GLY A 585 -22.67 2.48 15.54
N TYR A 586 -21.69 3.39 15.67
CA TYR A 586 -20.87 3.87 14.57
C TYR A 586 -19.42 3.39 14.76
N PRO A 587 -18.74 2.95 13.68
CA PRO A 587 -17.38 2.46 13.84
C PRO A 587 -16.33 3.58 13.97
N GLU A 588 -15.37 3.38 14.86
CA GLU A 588 -14.10 4.11 14.93
C GLU A 588 -13.06 3.55 13.94
N ILE A 589 -12.12 4.41 13.56
CA ILE A 589 -10.97 4.08 12.70
C ILE A 589 -9.69 4.11 13.57
N VAL A 590 -9.03 2.97 13.71
CA VAL A 590 -7.73 2.83 14.38
C VAL A 590 -6.61 2.82 13.36
N TYR A 591 -5.65 3.72 13.52
CA TYR A 591 -4.60 4.00 12.54
C TYR A 591 -3.22 4.05 13.20
N ALA A 592 -2.19 3.50 12.55
CA ALA A 592 -0.81 3.53 13.04
C ALA A 592 0.19 4.01 11.96
N ASN A 593 1.36 4.49 12.39
CA ASN A 593 2.38 5.05 11.51
C ASN A 593 3.83 4.64 11.89
N LEU A 594 4.78 4.94 11.01
CA LEU A 594 6.21 4.64 11.19
C LEU A 594 6.92 5.53 12.22
N GLU A 595 6.22 6.48 12.85
CA GLU A 595 6.73 7.19 14.04
C GLU A 595 6.35 6.50 15.35
N GLY A 596 5.58 5.42 15.27
CA GLY A 596 5.14 4.62 16.39
C GLY A 596 3.94 5.21 17.11
N ASP A 597 3.18 6.07 16.44
CA ASP A 597 1.91 6.60 16.96
C ASP A 597 0.75 5.69 16.57
N VAL A 598 -0.23 5.58 17.47
CA VAL A 598 -1.53 4.94 17.24
C VAL A 598 -2.62 5.96 17.51
N PHE A 599 -3.51 6.16 16.55
CA PHE A 599 -4.64 7.09 16.60
C PHE A 599 -5.95 6.31 16.59
N VAL A 600 -6.98 6.89 17.20
CA VAL A 600 -8.38 6.46 17.04
C VAL A 600 -9.17 7.68 16.62
N PHE A 601 -9.85 7.60 15.49
CA PHE A 601 -10.74 8.62 14.98
C PHE A 601 -12.18 8.12 15.02
N HIS A 602 -13.10 8.97 15.44
CA HIS A 602 -14.52 8.72 15.30
C HIS A 602 -14.92 8.71 13.82
N HIS A 603 -16.09 8.16 13.55
CA HIS A 603 -16.65 8.05 12.21
C HIS A 603 -16.78 9.40 11.45
N ASP A 604 -16.80 10.54 12.17
CA ASP A 604 -16.83 11.89 11.62
C ASP A 604 -15.44 12.53 11.39
N GLY A 605 -14.38 11.76 11.62
CA GLY A 605 -12.98 12.16 11.48
C GLY A 605 -12.40 12.93 12.66
N THR A 606 -13.14 13.09 13.77
CA THR A 606 -12.60 13.71 14.98
C THR A 606 -11.75 12.74 15.80
N LEU A 607 -10.66 13.24 16.38
CA LEU A 607 -9.74 12.42 17.19
C LEU A 607 -10.40 12.03 18.53
N ALA A 608 -10.40 10.74 18.84
CA ALA A 608 -10.94 10.21 20.10
C ALA A 608 -10.08 10.63 21.30
N ALA A 609 -10.73 10.77 22.45
CA ALA A 609 -10.05 11.16 23.69
C ALA A 609 -9.07 10.06 24.15
N GLY A 610 -7.85 10.47 24.53
CA GLY A 610 -6.78 9.55 24.94
C GLY A 610 -5.76 9.27 23.85
N PHE A 611 -6.07 9.62 22.59
CA PHE A 611 -5.19 9.39 21.44
C PHE A 611 -4.55 10.68 20.90
N PRO A 612 -3.40 10.59 20.19
CA PRO A 612 -2.64 9.37 19.94
C PRO A 612 -1.91 8.83 21.18
N VAL A 613 -1.74 7.51 21.22
CA VAL A 613 -0.77 6.82 22.08
C VAL A 613 0.47 6.47 21.26
N HIS A 614 1.56 6.07 21.92
CA HIS A 614 2.83 5.78 21.23
C HIS A 614 3.59 4.62 21.88
N VAL A 615 4.39 3.93 21.06
CA VAL A 615 5.43 2.99 21.51
C VAL A 615 6.50 3.73 22.33
N ASP A 616 7.25 3.02 23.16
CA ASP A 616 8.28 3.63 24.01
C ASP A 616 9.60 3.80 23.22
N PRO A 617 10.01 5.03 22.86
CA PRO A 617 11.25 5.26 22.12
C PRO A 617 12.50 4.85 22.92
N ALA A 618 12.40 4.63 24.24
CA ALA A 618 13.51 4.13 25.04
C ALA A 618 13.95 2.72 24.63
N PHE A 619 13.06 1.89 24.07
CA PHE A 619 13.40 0.52 23.62
C PHE A 619 14.16 0.49 22.29
N SER A 620 14.20 1.60 21.57
CA SER A 620 14.88 1.73 20.28
C SER A 620 15.85 2.91 20.23
N ALA A 621 16.29 3.41 21.39
CA ALA A 621 17.27 4.47 21.48
C ALA A 621 18.59 4.10 20.79
N VAL A 622 19.28 5.08 20.19
CA VAL A 622 20.53 4.90 19.41
C VAL A 622 21.55 3.97 20.09
N PRO A 623 21.86 4.08 21.40
CA PRO A 623 22.85 3.20 22.05
C PRO A 623 22.45 1.71 22.13
N LEU A 624 21.18 1.38 21.91
CA LEU A 624 20.70 0.00 21.85
C LEU A 624 20.94 -0.62 20.48
N ARG A 625 21.08 0.19 19.42
CA ARG A 625 21.23 -0.27 18.04
C ARG A 625 22.67 -0.74 17.83
N THR A 626 22.85 -2.03 17.56
CA THR A 626 24.15 -2.68 17.39
C THR A 626 24.08 -3.72 16.29
N LYS A 627 25.22 -4.31 15.91
CA LYS A 627 25.27 -5.42 14.93
C LYS A 627 24.47 -6.68 15.31
N THR A 628 23.99 -6.76 16.55
CA THR A 628 23.15 -7.87 17.05
C THR A 628 21.84 -7.37 17.68
N ASN A 629 21.50 -6.09 17.49
CA ASN A 629 20.27 -5.50 17.98
C ASN A 629 19.82 -4.38 17.02
N HIS A 630 18.88 -4.67 16.13
CA HIS A 630 18.52 -3.84 14.97
C HIS A 630 17.25 -3.00 15.18
N VAL A 631 16.74 -2.93 16.41
CA VAL A 631 15.50 -2.23 16.79
C VAL A 631 15.39 -0.77 16.32
N LYS A 632 14.16 -0.35 16.02
CA LYS A 632 13.82 1.02 15.56
C LYS A 632 12.55 1.52 16.25
N THR A 633 12.35 2.82 16.24
CA THR A 633 11.04 3.38 16.63
C THR A 633 10.11 3.31 15.42
N GLY A 634 8.89 2.81 15.59
CA GLY A 634 7.88 2.79 14.52
C GLY A 634 6.93 1.61 14.61
N ILE A 635 5.85 1.67 13.85
CA ILE A 635 4.91 0.57 13.62
C ILE A 635 4.77 0.40 12.10
N PHE A 636 5.06 -0.80 11.59
CA PHE A 636 4.91 -1.13 10.15
C PHE A 636 3.70 -2.01 9.89
N GLY A 637 3.44 -2.99 10.77
CA GLY A 637 2.25 -3.84 10.72
C GLY A 637 0.96 -3.06 10.95
N SER A 638 -0.18 -3.70 10.69
CA SER A 638 -1.49 -3.07 10.93
C SER A 638 -1.90 -3.16 12.40
N PRO A 639 -2.61 -2.16 12.96
CA PRO A 639 -3.28 -2.33 14.25
C PRO A 639 -4.34 -3.42 14.15
N VAL A 640 -4.55 -4.10 15.26
CA VAL A 640 -5.44 -5.25 15.39
C VAL A 640 -6.38 -5.04 16.57
N LEU A 641 -7.64 -5.47 16.44
CA LEU A 641 -8.64 -5.38 17.50
C LEU A 641 -9.02 -6.76 18.02
N ALA A 642 -9.08 -6.90 19.35
CA ALA A 642 -9.57 -8.09 20.04
C ALA A 642 -9.82 -7.80 21.52
N ASP A 643 -10.78 -8.45 22.15
CA ASP A 643 -10.94 -8.43 23.61
C ASP A 643 -9.90 -9.35 24.26
N LEU A 644 -8.79 -8.80 24.75
CA LEU A 644 -7.72 -9.59 25.37
C LEU A 644 -7.98 -9.87 26.84
N ASN A 645 -8.78 -9.03 27.49
CA ASN A 645 -8.91 -9.03 28.95
C ASN A 645 -10.25 -9.63 29.44
N GLY A 646 -11.16 -9.93 28.52
CA GLY A 646 -12.45 -10.57 28.75
C GLY A 646 -13.49 -9.63 29.36
N ASP A 647 -13.36 -8.31 29.20
CA ASP A 647 -14.32 -7.33 29.70
C ASP A 647 -15.46 -7.00 28.73
N GLY A 648 -15.38 -7.52 27.49
CA GLY A 648 -16.36 -7.32 26.43
C GLY A 648 -16.14 -6.04 25.62
N ASP A 649 -15.05 -5.31 25.85
CA ASP A 649 -14.59 -4.19 25.03
C ASP A 649 -13.39 -4.65 24.17
N LEU A 650 -13.29 -4.14 22.94
CA LEU A 650 -12.13 -4.45 22.08
C LEU A 650 -10.91 -3.64 22.52
N ASP A 651 -9.77 -4.32 22.60
CA ASP A 651 -8.44 -3.74 22.84
C ASP A 651 -7.68 -3.55 21.53
N ILE A 652 -6.73 -2.61 21.52
CA ILE A 652 -5.89 -2.27 20.37
C ILE A 652 -4.52 -2.91 20.55
N VAL A 653 -4.13 -3.78 19.62
CA VAL A 653 -2.84 -4.49 19.60
C VAL A 653 -1.99 -4.03 18.43
N VAL A 654 -0.72 -3.71 18.68
CA VAL A 654 0.26 -3.39 17.62
C VAL A 654 1.61 -4.02 17.93
N ALA A 655 2.35 -4.38 16.88
CA ALA A 655 3.75 -4.77 16.99
C ALA A 655 4.67 -3.62 16.59
N GLY A 656 5.68 -3.35 17.43
CA GLY A 656 6.65 -2.28 17.23
C GLY A 656 7.92 -2.77 16.52
N LEU A 657 8.55 -1.86 15.78
CA LEU A 657 9.91 -2.05 15.26
C LEU A 657 10.96 -2.12 16.38
N ASP A 658 10.56 -1.94 17.63
CA ASP A 658 11.39 -2.04 18.83
C ASP A 658 11.40 -3.43 19.47
N GLN A 659 10.88 -4.45 18.76
CA GLN A 659 10.72 -5.83 19.21
C GLN A 659 9.65 -6.05 20.29
N HIS A 660 8.80 -5.07 20.53
CA HIS A 660 7.76 -5.18 21.54
C HIS A 660 6.35 -5.28 20.92
N LEU A 661 5.51 -6.08 21.58
CA LEU A 661 4.07 -6.13 21.34
C LEU A 661 3.38 -5.24 22.36
N TYR A 662 2.56 -4.30 21.91
CA TYR A 662 1.83 -3.36 22.74
C TYR A 662 0.33 -3.65 22.69
N ALA A 663 -0.36 -3.37 23.79
CA ALA A 663 -1.80 -3.38 23.86
C ALA A 663 -2.34 -2.22 24.71
N TRP A 664 -3.38 -1.56 24.23
CA TRP A 664 -4.11 -0.50 24.93
C TRP A 664 -5.61 -0.76 24.90
N ASP A 665 -6.33 -0.31 25.93
CA ASP A 665 -7.79 -0.27 25.90
C ASP A 665 -8.30 0.80 24.91
N ARG A 666 -9.62 0.79 24.65
CA ARG A 666 -10.36 1.79 23.86
C ARG A 666 -10.21 3.25 24.32
N HIS A 667 -9.58 3.51 25.47
CA HIS A 667 -9.33 4.84 26.03
C HIS A 667 -7.85 5.24 25.98
N GLY A 668 -6.98 4.41 25.39
CA GLY A 668 -5.55 4.64 25.28
C GLY A 668 -4.76 4.32 26.56
N ASN A 669 -5.33 3.60 27.54
CA ASN A 669 -4.57 3.12 28.69
C ASN A 669 -3.87 1.81 28.34
N PRO A 670 -2.58 1.64 28.68
CA PRO A 670 -1.87 0.40 28.41
C PRO A 670 -2.46 -0.75 29.23
N LEU A 671 -2.66 -1.90 28.61
CA LEU A 671 -3.17 -3.09 29.28
C LEU A 671 -2.13 -3.67 30.27
N PRO A 672 -2.57 -4.21 31.42
CA PRO A 672 -1.68 -4.92 32.34
C PRO A 672 -0.97 -6.08 31.65
N GLY A 673 0.35 -6.16 31.81
CA GLY A 673 1.17 -7.21 31.18
C GLY A 673 1.86 -6.79 29.88
N PHE A 674 1.48 -5.65 29.30
CA PHE A 674 2.08 -5.08 28.09
C PHE A 674 2.93 -3.83 28.40
N PRO A 675 3.93 -3.50 27.56
CA PRO A 675 4.36 -4.25 26.37
C PRO A 675 5.12 -5.55 26.68
N VAL A 676 5.08 -6.51 25.76
CA VAL A 676 5.81 -7.79 25.81
C VAL A 676 7.01 -7.73 24.87
N LEU A 677 8.22 -8.00 25.38
CA LEU A 677 9.41 -8.20 24.55
C LEU A 677 9.30 -9.57 23.85
N VAL A 678 9.27 -9.57 22.52
CA VAL A 678 9.11 -10.80 21.70
C VAL A 678 10.47 -11.26 21.19
N GLN A 679 11.17 -12.04 22.01
CA GLN A 679 12.53 -12.49 21.73
C GLN A 679 12.75 -13.93 22.20
N ASP A 680 13.52 -14.72 21.45
CA ASP A 680 13.80 -16.11 21.82
C ASP A 680 14.86 -16.12 22.93
N PRO A 681 14.51 -16.51 24.17
CA PRO A 681 15.48 -16.53 25.25
C PRO A 681 16.49 -17.70 25.11
N ALA A 682 16.24 -18.64 24.20
CA ALA A 682 17.02 -19.85 23.99
C ALA A 682 17.13 -20.20 22.48
N PRO A 683 17.83 -19.38 21.67
CA PRO A 683 17.97 -19.61 20.23
C PRO A 683 18.63 -20.95 19.89
N GLY A 684 19.44 -21.49 20.81
CA GLY A 684 20.11 -22.78 20.66
C GLY A 684 21.58 -22.62 20.25
N GLY A 685 22.34 -23.71 20.37
CA GLY A 685 23.77 -23.69 20.07
C GLY A 685 24.55 -22.74 21.00
N SER A 686 25.46 -21.94 20.43
CA SER A 686 26.19 -20.87 21.11
C SER A 686 25.67 -19.47 20.76
N GLN A 687 24.48 -19.38 20.16
CA GLN A 687 23.90 -18.12 19.73
C GLN A 687 23.31 -17.35 20.92
N MET A 688 23.42 -16.03 20.86
CA MET A 688 22.80 -15.12 21.82
C MET A 688 21.49 -14.60 21.23
N PRO A 689 20.49 -14.24 22.06
CA PRO A 689 19.30 -13.57 21.57
C PRO A 689 19.66 -12.31 20.78
N VAL A 690 18.99 -12.12 19.64
CA VAL A 690 19.15 -10.96 18.76
C VAL A 690 17.94 -10.06 18.95
N GLY A 691 18.18 -8.75 18.96
CA GLY A 691 17.08 -7.79 18.92
C GLY A 691 16.83 -7.30 17.51
N THR A 692 15.56 -7.15 17.13
CA THR A 692 15.16 -6.93 15.72
C THR A 692 13.75 -6.38 15.66
N GLU A 693 13.40 -5.81 14.53
CA GLU A 693 12.09 -5.23 14.27
C GLU A 693 10.99 -6.31 14.18
N ILE A 694 9.75 -5.90 14.45
CA ILE A 694 8.56 -6.67 14.10
C ILE A 694 7.80 -5.86 13.06
N ILE A 695 7.82 -6.34 11.80
CA ILE A 695 7.13 -5.68 10.69
C ILE A 695 5.74 -6.29 10.43
N ASN A 696 5.45 -7.44 11.03
CA ASN A 696 4.26 -8.22 10.72
C ASN A 696 3.03 -7.72 11.48
N THR A 697 1.85 -7.90 10.88
CA THR A 697 0.57 -7.69 11.56
C THR A 697 0.33 -8.86 12.54
N PRO A 698 0.03 -8.61 13.83
CA PRO A 698 -0.36 -9.67 14.75
C PRO A 698 -1.63 -10.39 14.31
N THR A 699 -1.73 -11.68 14.62
CA THR A 699 -2.98 -12.45 14.50
C THR A 699 -3.49 -12.75 15.90
N VAL A 700 -4.78 -12.59 16.15
CA VAL A 700 -5.37 -12.83 17.47
C VAL A 700 -6.48 -13.86 17.34
N ALA A 701 -6.38 -14.96 18.08
CA ALA A 701 -7.33 -16.06 18.03
C ALA A 701 -7.25 -16.92 19.30
N ASP A 702 -8.37 -17.45 19.76
CA ASP A 702 -8.42 -18.49 20.82
C ASP A 702 -7.94 -19.83 20.23
N LEU A 703 -6.65 -20.13 20.37
CA LEU A 703 -6.02 -21.25 19.68
C LEU A 703 -6.46 -22.58 20.31
N ASP A 704 -6.57 -22.64 21.63
CA ASP A 704 -6.85 -23.89 22.36
C ASP A 704 -8.30 -24.02 22.88
N GLN A 705 -9.16 -23.05 22.55
CA GLN A 705 -10.58 -22.99 22.87
C GLN A 705 -10.86 -22.88 24.37
N ASP A 706 -9.99 -22.16 25.11
CA ASP A 706 -10.17 -21.92 26.54
C ASP A 706 -11.02 -20.68 26.88
N GLY A 707 -11.36 -19.89 25.85
CA GLY A 707 -12.13 -18.65 25.95
C GLY A 707 -11.30 -17.39 26.16
N GLN A 708 -9.96 -17.47 26.12
CA GLN A 708 -9.05 -16.33 26.06
C GLN A 708 -8.25 -16.40 24.76
N PRO A 709 -8.13 -15.29 24.00
CA PRO A 709 -7.38 -15.34 22.75
C PRO A 709 -5.86 -15.27 22.98
N GLU A 710 -5.11 -16.02 22.17
CA GLU A 710 -3.66 -15.85 22.02
C GLU A 710 -3.34 -14.82 20.93
N ILE A 711 -2.16 -14.21 21.05
CA ILE A 711 -1.58 -13.32 20.03
C ILE A 711 -0.43 -14.05 19.33
N ILE A 712 -0.55 -14.24 18.02
CA ILE A 712 0.42 -14.92 17.17
C ILE A 712 1.17 -13.87 16.35
N ILE A 713 2.50 -13.92 16.38
CA ILE A 713 3.33 -12.92 15.71
C ILE A 713 4.68 -13.50 15.28
N SER A 714 5.07 -13.19 14.05
CA SER A 714 6.43 -13.44 13.53
C SER A 714 7.34 -12.27 13.85
N THR A 715 8.64 -12.53 14.00
CA THR A 715 9.65 -11.48 14.22
C THR A 715 10.73 -11.55 13.14
N ASN A 716 11.47 -10.46 12.93
CA ASN A 716 12.63 -10.47 12.03
C ASN A 716 13.89 -11.04 12.72
N GLU A 717 13.73 -11.96 13.68
CA GLU A 717 14.87 -12.62 14.30
C GLU A 717 15.48 -13.61 13.32
N VAL A 718 16.76 -13.44 12.99
CA VAL A 718 17.48 -14.41 12.16
C VAL A 718 18.64 -15.02 12.95
N TYR A 719 18.55 -16.33 13.12
CA TYR A 719 19.55 -17.17 13.77
C TYR A 719 20.17 -18.14 12.76
N ASP A 720 21.11 -18.99 13.21
CA ASP A 720 21.66 -20.03 12.35
C ASP A 720 20.52 -21.04 12.09
N ALA A 721 20.52 -21.67 10.92
CA ALA A 721 19.61 -22.78 10.65
C ALA A 721 19.66 -23.81 11.80
N THR A 722 18.49 -24.34 12.18
CA THR A 722 18.38 -25.40 13.20
C THR A 722 19.10 -26.68 12.79
N ARG A 723 19.39 -26.83 11.49
CA ARG A 723 19.99 -28.01 10.85
C ARG A 723 19.11 -29.25 10.94
N ASP A 724 17.82 -29.04 11.13
CA ASP A 724 16.83 -30.09 11.01
C ASP A 724 16.53 -30.31 9.52
N GLU A 725 17.23 -31.27 8.93
CA GLU A 725 17.06 -31.65 7.52
C GLU A 725 15.61 -32.04 7.19
N SER A 726 14.79 -32.46 8.17
CA SER A 726 13.38 -32.77 7.94
C SER A 726 12.54 -31.56 7.55
N GLN A 727 13.00 -30.34 7.82
CA GLN A 727 12.28 -29.12 7.46
C GLN A 727 12.38 -28.80 5.96
N PHE A 728 13.45 -29.24 5.30
CA PHE A 728 13.66 -29.10 3.86
C PHE A 728 13.35 -30.41 3.10
N PHE A 729 13.30 -31.53 3.82
CA PHE A 729 13.06 -32.87 3.30
C PHE A 729 12.01 -33.64 4.12
N PRO A 730 10.76 -33.16 4.29
CA PRO A 730 9.77 -33.96 4.99
C PRO A 730 9.30 -35.11 4.08
N SER A 731 9.23 -36.33 4.63
CA SER A 731 8.37 -37.36 4.06
C SER A 731 7.52 -38.01 5.14
N ASP A 732 6.23 -37.75 5.09
CA ASP A 732 5.19 -38.66 5.58
C ASP A 732 4.66 -39.56 4.44
N GLN A 733 5.10 -39.29 3.19
CA GLN A 733 4.57 -39.86 1.94
C GLN A 733 5.51 -40.87 1.25
N GLY A 734 6.69 -41.16 1.78
CA GLY A 734 7.52 -42.29 1.36
C GLY A 734 8.25 -42.19 0.00
N THR A 735 8.33 -41.00 -0.60
CA THR A 735 9.18 -40.73 -1.77
C THR A 735 10.10 -39.53 -1.48
N PRO A 736 11.39 -39.58 -1.91
CA PRO A 736 12.25 -38.41 -1.79
C PRO A 736 11.73 -37.31 -2.73
N THR A 737 11.15 -36.24 -2.19
CA THR A 737 11.00 -34.97 -2.90
C THR A 737 12.36 -34.27 -2.84
N SER A 738 13.32 -34.78 -3.61
CA SER A 738 14.41 -33.93 -4.05
C SER A 738 13.76 -32.76 -4.80
N ILE A 739 14.16 -31.51 -4.55
CA ILE A 739 13.87 -30.43 -5.48
C ILE A 739 14.32 -30.93 -6.87
N PRO A 740 13.40 -31.19 -7.83
CA PRO A 740 13.79 -31.66 -9.14
C PRO A 740 14.70 -30.59 -9.78
N GLY A 741 15.97 -30.93 -10.05
CA GLY A 741 17.03 -29.97 -10.41
C GLY A 741 18.21 -29.93 -9.42
N LEU A 742 17.99 -30.23 -8.12
CA LEU A 742 19.04 -30.54 -7.13
C LEU A 742 19.36 -32.05 -7.07
N ASN A 743 18.89 -32.82 -8.04
CA ASN A 743 19.05 -34.27 -8.13
C ASN A 743 20.45 -34.73 -8.57
N THR A 744 21.50 -33.92 -8.38
CA THR A 744 22.88 -34.45 -8.36
C THR A 744 23.28 -34.65 -6.91
N GLY A 745 23.34 -35.91 -6.47
CA GLY A 745 23.60 -36.29 -5.08
C GLY A 745 25.01 -35.94 -4.54
N THR A 746 25.36 -34.67 -4.43
CA THR A 746 26.65 -34.19 -3.88
C THR A 746 26.55 -32.76 -3.33
N VAL A 747 26.98 -32.57 -2.08
CA VAL A 747 27.50 -31.32 -1.46
C VAL A 747 26.53 -30.13 -1.29
N LEU A 748 25.74 -29.73 -2.29
CA LEU A 748 24.92 -28.51 -2.24
C LEU A 748 23.81 -28.55 -1.17
N ALA A 749 23.07 -29.65 -1.02
CA ALA A 749 22.03 -29.78 0.02
C ALA A 749 22.58 -29.66 1.46
N GLY A 750 23.77 -30.21 1.72
CA GLY A 750 24.43 -30.10 3.02
C GLY A 750 25.13 -28.74 3.24
N VAL A 751 25.44 -28.01 2.16
CA VAL A 751 25.93 -26.62 2.20
C VAL A 751 24.76 -25.66 2.46
N PHE A 752 23.59 -25.87 1.84
CA PHE A 752 22.40 -25.06 2.08
C PHE A 752 21.83 -25.25 3.49
N ALA A 753 21.76 -26.48 4.01
CA ALA A 753 21.40 -26.74 5.41
C ALA A 753 22.43 -26.17 6.43
N GLN A 754 23.62 -25.76 5.97
CA GLN A 754 24.65 -25.08 6.77
C GLN A 754 24.75 -23.57 6.51
N ALA A 755 24.15 -23.06 5.43
CA ALA A 755 24.25 -21.67 5.00
C ALA A 755 22.95 -20.87 5.16
N GLY A 756 21.80 -21.54 5.32
CA GLY A 756 20.52 -20.90 5.62
C GLY A 756 20.42 -20.36 7.05
N GLY A 757 19.31 -19.67 7.33
CA GLY A 757 18.99 -19.12 8.65
C GLY A 757 17.79 -19.81 9.30
N SER A 758 17.47 -19.43 10.54
CA SER A 758 16.20 -19.77 11.19
C SER A 758 15.47 -18.56 11.78
N GLY A 759 14.15 -18.49 11.55
CA GLY A 759 13.25 -17.46 12.08
C GLY A 759 12.43 -17.92 13.29
N ARG A 760 11.66 -17.02 13.89
CA ARG A 760 10.80 -17.28 15.05
C ARG A 760 9.38 -16.76 14.85
N ILE A 761 8.42 -17.60 15.20
CA ILE A 761 7.01 -17.26 15.31
C ILE A 761 6.57 -17.59 16.74
N TYR A 762 5.82 -16.69 17.35
CA TYR A 762 5.40 -16.76 18.75
C TYR A 762 3.90 -16.91 18.84
N ALA A 763 3.43 -17.60 19.88
CA ALA A 763 2.10 -17.42 20.43
C ALA A 763 2.25 -16.89 21.87
N ILE A 764 1.49 -15.84 22.18
CA ILE A 764 1.58 -15.05 23.41
C ILE A 764 0.22 -15.08 24.08
N HIS A 765 0.19 -15.30 25.39
CA HIS A 765 -1.05 -15.28 26.18
C HIS A 765 -1.66 -13.88 26.25
N ALA A 766 -3.00 -13.81 26.33
CA ALA A 766 -3.77 -12.56 26.42
C ALA A 766 -3.32 -11.63 27.57
N ASP A 767 -2.88 -12.19 28.71
CA ASP A 767 -2.39 -11.44 29.87
C ASP A 767 -0.88 -11.15 29.85
N GLY A 768 -0.19 -11.46 28.75
CA GLY A 768 1.19 -11.10 28.47
C GLY A 768 2.15 -11.45 29.60
N ASN A 769 2.93 -10.46 30.08
CA ASN A 769 3.92 -10.69 31.13
C ASN A 769 3.34 -11.08 32.50
N LEU A 770 2.01 -10.98 32.69
CA LEU A 770 1.35 -11.42 33.93
C LEU A 770 1.07 -12.92 33.94
N HIS A 771 1.18 -13.59 32.79
CA HIS A 771 0.93 -15.01 32.69
C HIS A 771 1.88 -15.83 33.56
N ALA A 772 1.32 -16.84 34.23
CA ALA A 772 2.07 -17.69 35.15
C ALA A 772 3.02 -18.64 34.38
N GLY A 773 4.28 -18.22 34.21
CA GLY A 773 5.29 -18.98 33.46
C GLY A 773 6.05 -18.14 32.43
N GLY A 774 5.61 -16.90 32.21
CA GLY A 774 6.10 -16.03 31.15
C GLY A 774 5.03 -15.86 30.07
N PRO A 775 5.21 -14.88 29.16
CA PRO A 775 4.18 -14.47 28.19
C PRO A 775 3.93 -15.49 27.07
N PHE A 776 4.86 -16.42 26.82
CA PHE A 776 4.79 -17.32 25.67
C PHE A 776 4.06 -18.62 25.98
N VAL A 777 3.19 -19.03 25.06
CA VAL A 777 2.47 -20.30 25.11
C VAL A 777 3.47 -21.46 25.09
N ALA A 778 3.18 -22.51 25.86
CA ALA A 778 4.04 -23.67 25.93
C ALA A 778 4.22 -24.33 24.54
N GLY A 779 5.47 -24.53 24.12
CA GLY A 779 5.82 -25.03 22.78
C GLY A 779 6.23 -23.93 21.79
N TRP A 780 5.98 -22.67 22.14
CA TRP A 780 6.37 -21.49 21.37
C TRP A 780 7.60 -20.79 21.99
N PRO A 781 8.40 -20.05 21.20
CA PRO A 781 8.31 -19.89 19.75
C PRO A 781 8.64 -21.16 18.97
N VAL A 782 7.96 -21.34 17.83
CA VAL A 782 8.35 -22.35 16.83
C VAL A 782 9.51 -21.82 15.98
N LYS A 783 10.33 -22.74 15.48
CA LYS A 783 11.54 -22.43 14.68
C LYS A 783 11.36 -22.98 13.28
N LEU A 784 11.51 -22.11 12.29
CA LEU A 784 11.50 -22.47 10.87
C LEU A 784 12.85 -22.15 10.26
N ASP A 785 13.33 -23.01 9.37
CA ASP A 785 14.55 -22.78 8.59
C ASP A 785 14.21 -22.30 7.16
N GLY A 786 15.04 -21.40 6.62
CA GLY A 786 14.95 -20.88 5.27
C GLY A 786 16.32 -20.81 4.59
N LEU A 787 16.34 -20.88 3.26
CA LEU A 787 17.58 -20.90 2.46
C LEU A 787 18.31 -19.55 2.43
N ALA A 788 17.57 -18.44 2.38
CA ALA A 788 18.08 -17.08 2.23
C ALA A 788 17.16 -16.06 2.94
N ILE A 789 16.97 -16.24 4.25
CA ILE A 789 16.01 -15.45 5.06
C ILE A 789 16.29 -13.93 4.99
N ASP A 790 17.57 -13.55 5.00
CA ASP A 790 18.02 -12.14 5.02
C ASP A 790 18.31 -11.57 3.63
N VAL A 791 17.76 -12.15 2.56
CA VAL A 791 17.98 -11.61 1.19
C VAL A 791 17.50 -10.17 1.05
N LEU A 792 16.40 -9.82 1.74
CA LEU A 792 15.93 -8.45 1.96
C LEU A 792 15.76 -8.24 3.47
N PRO A 793 16.79 -7.78 4.21
CA PRO A 793 16.86 -7.90 5.67
C PRO A 793 15.71 -7.26 6.46
N PHE A 794 15.10 -6.20 5.94
CA PHE A 794 13.97 -5.53 6.62
C PHE A 794 12.61 -6.16 6.29
N ILE A 795 12.42 -6.73 5.10
CA ILE A 795 11.10 -7.23 4.61
C ILE A 795 11.03 -8.77 4.55
N GLY A 796 12.16 -9.44 4.41
CA GLY A 796 12.29 -10.88 4.19
C GLY A 796 12.06 -11.75 5.42
N PRO A 797 12.66 -11.46 6.59
CA PRO A 797 12.72 -12.46 7.66
C PRO A 797 11.38 -12.94 8.21
N GLY A 798 10.43 -12.04 8.48
CA GLY A 798 9.14 -12.36 9.08
C GLY A 798 7.97 -12.23 8.11
N HIS A 799 7.04 -13.20 8.12
CA HIS A 799 5.78 -13.14 7.38
C HIS A 799 4.58 -13.05 8.32
N ASN A 800 3.49 -12.41 7.88
CA ASN A 800 2.22 -12.55 8.57
C ASN A 800 1.79 -14.02 8.55
N VAL A 801 0.98 -14.41 9.51
CA VAL A 801 0.44 -15.78 9.64
C VAL A 801 -1.05 -15.76 9.37
N ALA A 802 -1.62 -16.94 9.15
CA ALA A 802 -3.07 -17.12 9.08
C ALA A 802 -3.49 -18.25 10.02
N VAL A 803 -4.67 -18.13 10.63
CA VAL A 803 -5.18 -19.09 11.62
C VAL A 803 -6.55 -19.61 11.22
N GLY A 804 -6.77 -20.93 11.34
CA GLY A 804 -8.05 -21.58 11.06
C GLY A 804 -8.03 -23.08 11.38
N ASP A 805 -9.21 -23.72 11.30
CA ASP A 805 -9.38 -25.18 11.46
C ASP A 805 -8.92 -25.91 10.18
N LEU A 806 -7.65 -26.32 10.16
CA LEU A 806 -6.97 -26.88 8.98
C LEU A 806 -6.73 -28.40 9.13
N ASP A 807 -6.93 -28.94 10.32
CA ASP A 807 -6.87 -30.36 10.63
C ASP A 807 -8.01 -30.80 11.59
N PRO A 808 -8.43 -32.07 11.59
CA PRO A 808 -9.59 -32.52 12.38
C PRO A 808 -9.36 -32.60 13.90
N SER A 809 -8.24 -32.10 14.43
CA SER A 809 -7.92 -32.09 15.85
C SER A 809 -8.48 -30.85 16.55
N PRO A 810 -8.70 -30.87 17.87
CA PRO A 810 -9.25 -29.71 18.57
C PRO A 810 -8.26 -28.54 18.61
N GLY A 811 -8.79 -27.33 18.44
CA GLY A 811 -8.03 -26.09 18.42
C GLY A 811 -7.97 -25.49 17.01
N LEU A 812 -7.29 -24.35 16.88
CA LEU A 812 -7.03 -23.71 15.59
C LEU A 812 -5.56 -23.89 15.22
N GLU A 813 -5.30 -24.21 13.96
CA GLU A 813 -3.93 -24.33 13.45
C GLU A 813 -3.40 -22.98 12.97
N VAL A 814 -2.10 -22.79 13.15
CA VAL A 814 -1.34 -21.65 12.64
C VAL A 814 -0.63 -22.06 11.34
N ALA A 815 -0.94 -21.39 10.25
CA ALA A 815 -0.23 -21.50 8.98
C ALA A 815 0.85 -20.41 8.88
N ALA A 816 2.11 -20.82 8.81
CA ALA A 816 3.23 -19.90 8.88
C ALA A 816 4.36 -20.27 7.92
N SER A 817 5.10 -19.24 7.49
CA SER A 817 6.28 -19.36 6.62
C SER A 817 7.25 -18.22 6.93
N LEU A 818 8.44 -18.29 6.36
CA LEU A 818 9.43 -17.22 6.30
C LEU A 818 10.08 -17.22 4.91
N THR A 819 10.90 -16.21 4.61
CA THR A 819 11.52 -16.11 3.29
C THR A 819 12.33 -17.38 2.98
N THR A 820 11.98 -18.02 1.86
CA THR A 820 12.51 -19.28 1.33
C THR A 820 12.30 -20.54 2.18
N SER A 821 11.38 -20.55 3.16
CA SER A 821 10.94 -21.78 3.83
C SER A 821 9.75 -22.41 3.11
N ASN A 822 9.35 -23.61 3.55
CA ASN A 822 8.02 -24.15 3.25
C ASN A 822 6.93 -23.35 4.02
N LEU A 823 5.69 -23.43 3.54
CA LEU A 823 4.50 -23.06 4.30
C LEU A 823 4.09 -24.24 5.17
N VAL A 824 3.95 -24.02 6.48
CA VAL A 824 3.87 -25.08 7.49
C VAL A 824 2.69 -24.86 8.42
N LEU A 825 2.03 -25.95 8.83
CA LEU A 825 0.95 -25.95 9.82
C LEU A 825 1.45 -26.34 11.21
N PHE A 826 1.02 -25.61 12.22
CA PHE A 826 1.30 -25.84 13.63
C PHE A 826 0.02 -25.93 14.45
N ARG A 827 -0.01 -26.85 15.42
CA ARG A 827 -1.07 -26.92 16.44
C ARG A 827 -0.94 -25.77 17.45
N PRO A 828 -1.97 -25.53 18.29
CA PRO A 828 -1.91 -24.59 19.41
C PRO A 828 -0.70 -24.80 20.34
N ASP A 829 -0.24 -26.04 20.51
CA ASP A 829 0.92 -26.39 21.34
C ASP A 829 2.29 -26.24 20.63
N GLY A 830 2.31 -25.64 19.43
CA GLY A 830 3.52 -25.45 18.62
C GLY A 830 3.98 -26.71 17.87
N THR A 831 3.24 -27.82 17.94
CA THR A 831 3.60 -29.04 17.21
C THR A 831 3.42 -28.84 15.70
N ARG A 832 4.51 -28.98 14.93
CA ARG A 832 4.48 -29.03 13.45
C ARG A 832 3.68 -30.24 12.97
N ILE A 833 2.70 -30.00 12.11
CA ILE A 833 1.79 -31.02 11.58
C ILE A 833 2.24 -31.48 10.19
N ARG A 834 2.43 -30.53 9.27
CA ARG A 834 2.70 -30.79 7.85
C ARG A 834 3.20 -29.54 7.14
N ASP A 835 3.81 -29.77 6.00
CA ASP A 835 4.18 -28.77 5.02
C ASP A 835 3.23 -28.82 3.83
N MET A 836 2.99 -27.66 3.23
CA MET A 836 2.34 -27.56 1.92
C MET A 836 3.37 -27.93 0.85
N ASP A 837 3.10 -28.94 0.02
CA ASP A 837 4.08 -29.48 -0.93
C ASP A 837 4.38 -28.45 -2.05
N PRO A 838 5.58 -27.84 -2.09
CA PRO A 838 5.91 -26.83 -3.10
C PRO A 838 6.44 -27.45 -4.41
N SER A 839 6.51 -28.79 -4.48
CA SER A 839 6.99 -29.54 -5.64
C SER A 839 5.87 -30.20 -6.44
N ALA A 840 4.71 -30.42 -5.82
CA ALA A 840 3.55 -31.00 -6.46
C ALA A 840 2.77 -29.94 -7.26
N ARG A 841 2.14 -30.39 -8.36
CA ARG A 841 1.32 -29.55 -9.22
C ARG A 841 -0.04 -30.21 -9.42
N GLY A 842 -1.08 -29.40 -9.33
CA GLY A 842 -2.44 -29.77 -9.66
C GLY A 842 -2.58 -30.16 -11.14
N ALA A 843 -3.60 -30.96 -11.44
CA ALA A 843 -3.80 -31.52 -12.79
C ALA A 843 -4.05 -30.47 -13.89
N SER A 844 -4.35 -29.22 -13.54
CA SER A 844 -4.65 -28.08 -14.42
C SER A 844 -3.71 -26.88 -14.18
N SER A 845 -2.59 -27.09 -13.48
CA SER A 845 -1.50 -26.12 -13.37
C SER A 845 -0.86 -25.84 -14.73
N ASP A 846 -0.50 -24.59 -14.98
CA ASP A 846 0.12 -24.09 -16.23
C ASP A 846 1.62 -23.75 -16.09
N ALA A 847 2.18 -23.92 -14.90
CA ALA A 847 3.60 -23.72 -14.61
C ALA A 847 4.45 -24.89 -15.16
N ALA A 848 4.47 -25.03 -16.49
CA ALA A 848 5.07 -26.16 -17.21
C ALA A 848 6.44 -25.87 -17.83
N GLN A 849 6.89 -24.61 -17.86
CA GLN A 849 8.19 -24.24 -18.42
C GLN A 849 9.34 -24.37 -17.40
N ASP A 850 9.04 -24.26 -16.11
CA ASP A 850 9.96 -24.58 -15.01
C ASP A 850 9.30 -25.55 -14.02
N GLU A 851 9.76 -26.81 -14.03
CA GLU A 851 9.29 -27.88 -13.14
C GLU A 851 9.98 -27.86 -11.76
N GLY A 852 10.87 -26.90 -11.50
CA GLY A 852 11.55 -26.73 -10.21
C GLY A 852 10.56 -26.49 -9.07
N SER A 853 10.99 -26.80 -7.84
CA SER A 853 10.21 -26.49 -6.63
C SER A 853 10.00 -24.99 -6.48
N VAL A 854 8.91 -24.62 -5.83
CA VAL A 854 8.58 -23.21 -5.54
C VAL A 854 9.17 -22.81 -4.18
N LEU A 855 9.72 -21.60 -4.12
CA LEU A 855 10.19 -20.93 -2.92
C LEU A 855 9.16 -19.88 -2.50
N ASN A 856 8.80 -19.89 -1.23
CA ASN A 856 7.96 -18.86 -0.64
C ASN A 856 8.78 -17.59 -0.41
N LEU A 857 8.28 -16.45 -0.86
CA LEU A 857 8.91 -15.15 -0.65
C LEU A 857 7.98 -14.25 0.18
N PHE A 858 8.04 -12.95 -0.08
CA PHE A 858 7.63 -11.82 0.78
C PHE A 858 6.12 -11.59 0.89
N GLU A 859 5.29 -12.41 0.27
CA GLU A 859 3.82 -12.33 0.33
C GLU A 859 3.28 -13.05 1.57
N TYR A 860 2.02 -12.86 1.95
CA TYR A 860 1.47 -13.51 3.16
C TYR A 860 0.43 -14.59 2.83
N PRO A 861 0.32 -15.65 3.66
CA PRO A 861 -0.64 -16.73 3.42
C PRO A 861 -2.08 -16.28 3.67
N VAL A 862 -3.01 -16.85 2.93
CA VAL A 862 -4.47 -16.78 3.15
C VAL A 862 -5.01 -18.18 3.48
N VAL A 863 -6.02 -18.24 4.35
CA VAL A 863 -6.82 -19.43 4.66
C VAL A 863 -8.25 -19.24 4.15
N GLY A 864 -8.84 -20.26 3.55
CA GLY A 864 -10.29 -20.38 3.34
C GLY A 864 -10.70 -21.49 2.38
N ASP A 865 -11.99 -21.82 2.30
CA ASP A 865 -12.51 -22.94 1.49
C ASP A 865 -12.74 -22.51 0.02
N VAL A 866 -11.73 -22.72 -0.83
CA VAL A 866 -11.72 -22.26 -2.23
C VAL A 866 -12.57 -23.19 -3.11
N ASP A 867 -12.59 -24.48 -2.82
CA ASP A 867 -13.29 -25.50 -3.63
C ASP A 867 -14.67 -25.92 -3.08
N ARG A 868 -15.06 -25.39 -1.92
CA ARG A 868 -16.32 -25.63 -1.19
C ARG A 868 -16.53 -27.10 -0.82
N ASP A 869 -15.47 -27.82 -0.51
CA ASP A 869 -15.54 -29.20 -0.04
C ASP A 869 -15.78 -29.31 1.48
N GLY A 870 -15.78 -28.18 2.19
CA GLY A 870 -15.96 -28.07 3.64
C GLY A 870 -14.68 -28.29 4.44
N ASN A 871 -13.51 -28.28 3.80
CA ASN A 871 -12.20 -28.20 4.45
C ASN A 871 -11.52 -26.89 4.01
N LEU A 872 -10.78 -26.25 4.91
CA LEU A 872 -10.07 -25.02 4.56
C LEU A 872 -8.84 -25.30 3.68
N ASP A 873 -8.61 -24.40 2.72
CA ASP A 873 -7.45 -24.36 1.85
C ASP A 873 -6.50 -23.21 2.25
N LEU A 874 -5.30 -23.25 1.69
CA LEU A 874 -4.24 -22.27 1.89
C LEU A 874 -3.75 -21.77 0.54
N SER A 875 -3.46 -20.48 0.43
CA SER A 875 -2.80 -19.92 -0.75
C SER A 875 -1.68 -18.94 -0.38
N LYS A 876 -0.64 -18.90 -1.24
CA LYS A 876 0.51 -18.00 -1.10
C LYS A 876 1.25 -17.88 -2.43
N VAL A 877 1.82 -16.69 -2.69
CA VAL A 877 2.69 -16.45 -3.86
C VAL A 877 4.11 -17.00 -3.62
N GLY A 878 4.78 -17.41 -4.68
CA GLY A 878 6.18 -17.84 -4.64
C GLY A 878 6.88 -17.71 -5.99
N VAL A 879 8.16 -18.07 -6.00
CA VAL A 879 9.00 -18.11 -7.21
C VAL A 879 9.56 -19.51 -7.41
N THR A 880 9.66 -19.99 -8.64
CA THR A 880 10.36 -21.26 -8.89
C THR A 880 11.85 -21.14 -8.56
N LEU A 881 12.47 -22.24 -8.15
CA LEU A 881 13.86 -22.27 -7.66
C LEU A 881 14.87 -21.57 -8.60
N GLN A 882 14.64 -21.59 -9.92
CA GLN A 882 15.53 -20.92 -10.88
C GLN A 882 15.63 -19.40 -10.66
N GLY A 883 14.61 -18.78 -10.04
CA GLY A 883 14.69 -17.38 -9.62
C GLY A 883 15.83 -17.14 -8.62
N LEU A 884 16.04 -18.04 -7.66
CA LEU A 884 17.16 -17.96 -6.71
C LEU A 884 18.52 -18.24 -7.39
N VAL A 885 18.55 -19.10 -8.42
CA VAL A 885 19.76 -19.33 -9.21
C VAL A 885 20.20 -18.05 -9.93
N ASN A 886 19.26 -17.27 -10.45
CA ASN A 886 19.55 -15.98 -11.10
C ASN A 886 20.16 -14.94 -10.16
N LEU A 887 19.88 -14.99 -8.84
CA LEU A 887 20.52 -14.12 -7.85
C LEU A 887 22.02 -14.43 -7.64
N VAL A 888 22.46 -15.64 -7.97
CA VAL A 888 23.87 -16.06 -7.79
C VAL A 888 24.64 -16.07 -9.13
N LEU A 889 23.93 -16.38 -10.22
CA LEU A 889 24.48 -16.46 -11.58
C LEU A 889 24.13 -15.19 -12.37
N ALA A 890 24.76 -14.08 -11.98
CA ALA A 890 24.65 -12.80 -12.69
C ALA A 890 25.02 -12.96 -14.19
N GLY A 891 24.27 -12.32 -15.08
CA GLY A 891 24.47 -12.39 -16.52
C GLY A 891 23.99 -13.67 -17.21
N GLN A 892 23.40 -14.65 -16.50
CA GLN A 892 23.01 -15.93 -17.13
C GLN A 892 21.54 -15.98 -17.61
N ASN A 893 20.62 -15.29 -16.91
CA ASN A 893 19.20 -15.19 -17.27
C ASN A 893 18.48 -16.54 -17.49
N GLU A 894 18.59 -17.46 -16.54
CA GLU A 894 17.85 -18.73 -16.60
C GLU A 894 16.33 -18.49 -16.47
N PRO A 895 15.48 -19.16 -17.27
CA PRO A 895 14.03 -19.01 -17.17
C PRO A 895 13.48 -19.45 -15.81
N PHE A 896 12.55 -18.68 -15.25
CA PHE A 896 11.87 -18.95 -13.99
C PHE A 896 10.42 -18.43 -14.04
N HIS A 897 9.58 -18.81 -13.07
CA HIS A 897 8.19 -18.35 -12.96
C HIS A 897 7.90 -17.78 -11.57
N HIS A 898 7.20 -16.64 -11.53
CA HIS A 898 6.38 -16.27 -10.39
C HIS A 898 5.09 -17.07 -10.44
N VAL A 899 4.63 -17.55 -9.28
CA VAL A 899 3.43 -18.37 -9.19
C VAL A 899 2.57 -18.03 -7.98
N LEU A 900 1.25 -18.08 -8.16
CA LEU A 900 0.31 -18.23 -7.06
C LEU A 900 0.16 -19.72 -6.75
N GLN A 901 0.26 -20.14 -5.50
CA GLN A 901 0.09 -21.52 -5.06
C GLN A 901 -1.19 -21.66 -4.24
N ALA A 902 -1.83 -22.82 -4.28
CA ALA A 902 -2.92 -23.14 -3.36
C ALA A 902 -2.96 -24.64 -3.05
N TRP A 903 -3.30 -24.99 -1.81
CA TRP A 903 -3.31 -26.36 -1.29
C TRP A 903 -4.50 -26.59 -0.37
N THR A 904 -4.96 -27.84 -0.31
CA THR A 904 -5.89 -28.24 0.76
C THR A 904 -5.15 -28.33 2.09
N GLY A 905 -5.62 -27.59 3.11
CA GLY A 905 -5.01 -27.57 4.44
C GLY A 905 -4.94 -28.96 5.06
N ARG A 906 -6.00 -29.76 4.84
CA ARG A 906 -6.14 -31.12 5.38
C ARG A 906 -5.05 -32.08 4.92
N THR A 907 -4.57 -31.96 3.68
CA THR A 907 -3.61 -32.92 3.10
C THR A 907 -2.29 -32.32 2.64
N GLY A 908 -2.19 -30.99 2.52
CA GLY A 908 -1.03 -30.28 1.95
C GLY A 908 -0.82 -30.55 0.45
N ALA A 909 -1.78 -31.16 -0.24
CA ALA A 909 -1.74 -31.39 -1.67
C ALA A 909 -2.23 -30.15 -2.43
N PRO A 910 -1.65 -29.85 -3.61
CA PRO A 910 -2.05 -28.68 -4.39
C PRO A 910 -3.49 -28.82 -4.91
N LEU A 911 -4.21 -27.70 -4.94
CA LEU A 911 -5.50 -27.61 -5.63
C LEU A 911 -5.33 -27.83 -7.14
N PRO A 912 -6.37 -28.29 -7.86
CA PRO A 912 -6.24 -28.70 -9.26
C PRO A 912 -5.60 -27.67 -10.18
N GLY A 913 -5.88 -26.38 -9.97
CA GLY A 913 -5.36 -25.29 -10.78
C GLY A 913 -3.92 -24.87 -10.51
N PHE A 914 -3.33 -25.29 -9.40
CA PHE A 914 -2.19 -24.62 -8.79
C PHE A 914 -0.92 -25.49 -8.76
N PRO A 915 0.29 -24.90 -8.80
CA PRO A 915 0.58 -23.47 -8.90
C PRO A 915 0.14 -22.85 -10.24
N LYS A 916 -0.23 -21.58 -10.23
CA LYS A 916 -0.59 -20.78 -11.39
C LYS A 916 0.47 -19.74 -11.69
N VAL A 917 0.92 -19.64 -12.94
CA VAL A 917 1.90 -18.62 -13.34
C VAL A 917 1.26 -17.23 -13.28
N ILE A 918 1.97 -16.28 -12.66
CA ILE A 918 1.59 -14.86 -12.57
C ILE A 918 2.71 -13.98 -13.14
N ASP A 919 2.39 -12.73 -13.48
CA ASP A 919 3.24 -11.84 -14.26
C ASP A 919 4.49 -11.34 -13.52
N ASP A 920 4.41 -11.10 -12.21
CA ASP A 920 5.55 -10.60 -11.44
C ASP A 920 5.42 -10.94 -9.94
N TYR A 921 6.36 -10.47 -9.13
CA TYR A 921 6.28 -10.51 -7.67
C TYR A 921 5.01 -9.84 -7.14
N GLY A 922 4.48 -10.36 -6.03
CA GLY A 922 3.46 -9.67 -5.24
C GLY A 922 4.08 -8.64 -4.29
N LEU A 923 5.18 -9.01 -3.62
CA LEU A 923 5.85 -8.33 -2.47
C LEU A 923 4.87 -7.68 -1.48
N THR A 924 4.76 -8.23 -0.28
CA THR A 924 3.88 -7.72 0.79
C THR A 924 2.38 -7.69 0.44
N THR A 925 1.96 -8.48 -0.56
CA THR A 925 0.55 -8.70 -0.89
C THR A 925 -0.05 -9.86 -0.09
N VAL A 926 -1.36 -9.78 0.12
CA VAL A 926 -2.18 -10.87 0.66
C VAL A 926 -3.30 -11.13 -0.35
N PRO A 927 -3.41 -12.34 -0.94
CA PRO A 927 -4.55 -12.65 -1.78
C PRO A 927 -5.85 -12.58 -0.99
N LEU A 928 -6.93 -12.10 -1.60
CA LEU A 928 -8.28 -12.09 -1.01
C LEU A 928 -9.10 -13.25 -1.55
N LEU A 929 -9.80 -13.97 -0.67
CA LEU A 929 -10.74 -15.04 -1.07
C LEU A 929 -12.18 -14.54 -1.27
N ALA A 930 -12.55 -13.96 -2.40
CA ALA A 930 -13.93 -13.50 -2.60
C ALA A 930 -14.55 -14.07 -3.88
N ASN A 931 -15.86 -14.32 -3.86
CA ASN A 931 -16.59 -14.58 -5.10
C ASN A 931 -16.72 -13.27 -5.87
N VAL A 932 -16.19 -13.23 -7.08
CA VAL A 932 -16.30 -12.11 -8.02
C VAL A 932 -16.83 -12.56 -9.38
N GLY A 933 -17.20 -13.83 -9.50
CA GLY A 933 -17.76 -14.46 -10.69
C GLY A 933 -19.29 -14.49 -10.71
N ALA A 934 -19.84 -14.74 -11.90
CA ALA A 934 -21.27 -14.96 -12.07
C ALA A 934 -21.60 -16.46 -12.00
N THR A 935 -22.72 -16.84 -11.38
CA THR A 935 -23.29 -18.21 -11.46
C THR A 935 -23.41 -18.79 -12.88
N SER A 936 -23.45 -17.93 -13.90
CA SER A 936 -23.52 -18.32 -15.31
C SER A 936 -22.18 -18.69 -15.92
N ASP A 937 -21.08 -18.38 -15.25
CA ASP A 937 -19.73 -18.64 -15.73
C ASP A 937 -19.50 -20.16 -15.81
N VAL A 938 -18.79 -20.57 -16.86
CA VAL A 938 -18.70 -21.98 -17.22
C VAL A 938 -17.97 -22.72 -16.10
N GLY A 939 -18.68 -23.61 -15.41
CA GLY A 939 -18.14 -24.42 -14.33
C GLY A 939 -18.06 -23.71 -12.98
N ASP A 940 -18.65 -22.53 -12.86
CA ASP A 940 -19.00 -21.93 -11.57
C ASP A 940 -20.51 -22.14 -11.29
N THR A 941 -20.88 -23.40 -11.07
CA THR A 941 -22.29 -23.75 -10.77
C THR A 941 -22.64 -23.59 -9.27
N LEU A 942 -21.66 -23.20 -8.46
CA LEU A 942 -21.75 -23.18 -7.00
C LEU A 942 -21.40 -21.82 -6.40
N ASN A 943 -21.17 -20.76 -7.20
CA ASN A 943 -20.61 -19.48 -6.74
C ASN A 943 -19.29 -19.68 -5.98
N LEU A 944 -18.38 -20.47 -6.54
CA LEU A 944 -17.09 -20.73 -5.90
C LEU A 944 -16.35 -19.40 -5.68
N PRO A 945 -15.67 -19.21 -4.54
CA PRO A 945 -14.85 -18.03 -4.34
C PRO A 945 -13.57 -18.11 -5.19
N GLU A 946 -13.06 -16.95 -5.60
CA GLU A 946 -11.78 -16.80 -6.28
C GLU A 946 -10.68 -16.34 -5.32
N LEU A 947 -9.45 -16.77 -5.60
CA LEU A 947 -8.24 -16.20 -5.03
C LEU A 947 -7.83 -14.98 -5.87
N ILE A 948 -8.06 -13.80 -5.32
CA ILE A 948 -7.80 -12.51 -5.95
C ILE A 948 -6.40 -12.04 -5.57
N SER A 949 -5.51 -11.85 -6.55
CA SER A 949 -4.09 -11.54 -6.32
C SER A 949 -3.57 -10.50 -7.31
N GLY A 950 -2.88 -9.47 -6.80
CA GLY A 950 -2.16 -8.46 -7.58
C GLY A 950 -0.66 -8.74 -7.69
N ASN A 951 0.03 -8.03 -8.59
CA ASN A 951 1.48 -8.13 -8.78
C ASN A 951 2.16 -6.82 -9.27
N GLY A 952 3.49 -6.86 -9.40
CA GLY A 952 4.38 -5.79 -9.87
C GLY A 952 4.14 -5.30 -11.30
N LEU A 953 3.50 -6.10 -12.17
CA LEU A 953 3.22 -5.78 -13.57
C LEU A 953 1.75 -5.42 -13.82
N TYR A 954 1.11 -4.84 -12.80
CA TYR A 954 -0.14 -4.10 -12.91
C TYR A 954 -1.38 -4.92 -13.27
N LEU A 955 -1.33 -6.23 -13.08
CA LEU A 955 -2.49 -7.11 -13.24
C LEU A 955 -3.05 -7.53 -11.89
N VAL A 956 -4.37 -7.56 -11.80
CA VAL A 956 -5.11 -8.23 -10.73
C VAL A 956 -5.81 -9.44 -11.32
N HIS A 957 -5.47 -10.61 -10.79
CA HIS A 957 -6.05 -11.90 -11.16
C HIS A 957 -7.11 -12.34 -10.16
N ALA A 958 -8.03 -13.21 -10.58
CA ALA A 958 -9.00 -13.87 -9.72
C ALA A 958 -9.16 -15.33 -10.16
N PHE A 959 -8.56 -16.27 -9.41
CA PHE A 959 -8.53 -17.69 -9.80
C PHE A 959 -9.41 -18.57 -8.91
N ASP A 960 -10.30 -19.37 -9.53
CA ASP A 960 -11.01 -20.45 -8.83
C ASP A 960 -10.06 -21.62 -8.47
N ALA A 961 -10.54 -22.63 -7.73
CA ALA A 961 -9.75 -23.81 -7.35
C ALA A 961 -9.14 -24.61 -8.54
N SER A 962 -9.74 -24.49 -9.73
CA SER A 962 -9.23 -25.10 -10.97
C SER A 962 -8.26 -24.19 -11.74
N GLY A 963 -8.03 -22.98 -11.22
CA GLY A 963 -7.18 -21.94 -11.77
C GLY A 963 -7.77 -21.34 -13.05
N ARG A 964 -9.08 -21.19 -13.11
CA ARG A 964 -9.77 -20.42 -14.15
C ARG A 964 -10.13 -19.06 -13.59
N GLU A 965 -10.18 -18.06 -14.45
CA GLU A 965 -10.67 -16.73 -14.09
C GLU A 965 -12.13 -16.55 -14.54
N PRO A 966 -12.93 -15.78 -13.78
CA PRO A 966 -14.27 -15.40 -14.19
C PRO A 966 -14.26 -14.49 -15.42
N SER A 967 -15.44 -14.30 -16.03
CA SER A 967 -15.54 -13.43 -17.21
C SER A 967 -15.14 -11.99 -16.86
N GLY A 968 -14.33 -11.35 -17.71
CA GLY A 968 -13.88 -9.96 -17.50
C GLY A 968 -12.60 -9.80 -16.68
N TRP A 969 -11.88 -10.89 -16.43
CA TRP A 969 -10.59 -10.93 -15.73
C TRP A 969 -9.45 -11.37 -16.67
N PRO A 970 -8.19 -10.95 -16.42
CA PRO A 970 -7.71 -10.11 -15.30
C PRO A 970 -7.98 -8.60 -15.48
N LYS A 971 -7.72 -7.82 -14.43
CA LYS A 971 -7.84 -6.34 -14.39
C LYS A 971 -6.49 -5.67 -14.65
N LEU A 972 -6.47 -4.62 -15.49
CA LEU A 972 -5.27 -3.81 -15.76
C LEU A 972 -5.32 -2.49 -15.00
N THR A 973 -4.36 -2.28 -14.10
CA THR A 973 -4.28 -1.06 -13.27
C THR A 973 -3.23 -0.06 -13.77
N GLY A 974 -2.26 -0.50 -14.57
CA GLY A 974 -1.09 0.29 -15.02
C GLY A 974 -0.10 0.66 -13.91
N GLY A 975 -0.35 0.28 -12.66
CA GLY A 975 0.52 0.53 -11.51
C GLY A 975 0.69 -0.69 -10.61
N TRP A 976 1.75 -0.72 -9.80
CA TRP A 976 2.04 -1.85 -8.92
C TRP A 976 0.98 -1.98 -7.82
N VAL A 977 0.36 -3.14 -7.74
CA VAL A 977 -0.64 -3.48 -6.74
C VAL A 977 0.04 -4.11 -5.51
N THR A 978 -0.14 -3.49 -4.33
CA THR A 978 0.40 -3.96 -3.04
C THR A 978 -0.72 -4.08 -1.99
N GLY A 979 -0.45 -4.73 -0.87
CA GLY A 979 -1.45 -4.88 0.20
C GLY A 979 -2.56 -5.89 -0.09
N GLN A 980 -3.72 -5.70 0.53
CA GLN A 980 -4.91 -6.55 0.42
C GLN A 980 -6.09 -5.71 -0.15
N PRO A 981 -6.92 -6.24 -1.05
CA PRO A 981 -8.11 -5.52 -1.50
C PRO A 981 -9.25 -5.55 -0.47
N ALA A 982 -10.24 -4.68 -0.68
CA ALA A 982 -11.51 -4.71 0.03
C ALA A 982 -12.63 -5.11 -0.94
N VAL A 983 -13.67 -5.78 -0.44
CA VAL A 983 -14.86 -6.16 -1.22
C VAL A 983 -16.10 -5.75 -0.44
N GLY A 984 -17.17 -5.31 -1.12
CA GLY A 984 -18.40 -4.87 -0.49
C GLY A 984 -19.48 -4.30 -1.39
N ASP A 985 -20.72 -4.27 -0.92
CA ASP A 985 -21.84 -3.63 -1.62
C ASP A 985 -21.79 -2.11 -1.39
N LEU A 986 -21.13 -1.42 -2.31
CA LEU A 986 -20.75 -0.01 -2.21
C LEU A 986 -21.87 0.93 -2.65
N ASP A 987 -22.82 0.45 -3.47
CA ASP A 987 -23.92 1.25 -4.00
C ASP A 987 -25.34 0.73 -3.68
N ASP A 988 -25.44 -0.28 -2.81
CA ASP A 988 -26.68 -0.84 -2.26
C ASP A 988 -27.56 -1.48 -3.36
N ASP A 989 -26.92 -2.11 -4.35
CA ASP A 989 -27.59 -2.83 -5.44
C ASP A 989 -27.76 -4.33 -5.17
N GLY A 990 -27.15 -4.83 -4.08
CA GLY A 990 -27.17 -6.22 -3.66
C GLY A 990 -26.08 -7.11 -4.28
N LEU A 991 -25.14 -6.51 -5.01
CA LEU A 991 -23.94 -7.16 -5.54
C LEU A 991 -22.69 -6.66 -4.79
N LEU A 992 -21.55 -7.29 -5.07
CA LEU A 992 -20.27 -6.94 -4.47
C LEU A 992 -19.43 -6.11 -5.44
N GLU A 993 -18.81 -5.06 -4.95
CA GLU A 993 -17.73 -4.33 -5.60
C GLU A 993 -16.39 -4.71 -4.99
N LEU A 994 -15.31 -4.63 -5.77
CA LEU A 994 -13.94 -4.84 -5.32
C LEU A 994 -13.15 -3.53 -5.41
N ALA A 995 -12.50 -3.09 -4.32
CA ALA A 995 -11.62 -1.92 -4.30
C ALA A 995 -10.15 -2.28 -4.06
N TRP A 996 -9.25 -1.61 -4.79
CA TRP A 996 -7.79 -1.74 -4.61
C TRP A 996 -7.05 -0.47 -5.05
N GLY A 997 -6.04 -0.05 -4.28
CA GLY A 997 -5.07 0.98 -4.64
C GLY A 997 -3.80 0.43 -5.31
N THR A 998 -3.14 1.27 -6.12
CA THR A 998 -1.77 1.05 -6.61
C THR A 998 -0.77 1.91 -5.86
N ARG A 999 0.48 1.50 -5.89
CA ARG A 999 1.62 2.20 -5.29
C ARG A 999 1.76 3.65 -5.78
N GLU A 1000 1.40 3.90 -7.03
CA GLU A 1000 1.44 5.22 -7.69
C GLU A 1000 0.25 6.12 -7.30
N GLY A 1001 -0.73 5.61 -6.55
CA GLY A 1001 -1.88 6.36 -6.04
C GLY A 1001 -3.14 6.28 -6.90
N ASN A 1002 -3.26 5.28 -7.78
CA ASN A 1002 -4.51 5.02 -8.51
C ASN A 1002 -5.40 4.12 -7.66
N TYR A 1003 -6.66 4.50 -7.46
CA TYR A 1003 -7.63 3.74 -6.67
C TYR A 1003 -8.75 3.26 -7.58
N PHE A 1004 -8.93 1.95 -7.64
CA PHE A 1004 -9.90 1.28 -8.51
C PHE A 1004 -11.04 0.70 -7.70
N VAL A 1005 -12.23 0.70 -8.31
CA VAL A 1005 -13.40 -0.04 -7.86
C VAL A 1005 -14.00 -0.75 -9.07
N TRP A 1006 -14.31 -2.03 -8.94
CA TRP A 1006 -14.95 -2.84 -9.97
C TRP A 1006 -16.25 -3.45 -9.46
N ASP A 1007 -17.32 -3.30 -10.22
CA ASP A 1007 -18.58 -4.02 -10.05
C ASP A 1007 -18.36 -5.50 -10.33
N THR A 1008 -18.90 -6.37 -9.49
CA THR A 1008 -18.89 -7.81 -9.70
C THR A 1008 -20.31 -8.33 -9.79
N PRO A 1009 -20.57 -9.39 -10.58
CA PRO A 1009 -21.89 -10.02 -10.64
C PRO A 1009 -22.20 -10.88 -9.41
N ALA A 1010 -21.33 -10.91 -8.40
CA ALA A 1010 -21.46 -11.75 -7.23
C ALA A 1010 -22.48 -11.11 -6.26
N PRO A 1011 -23.51 -11.85 -5.82
CA PRO A 1011 -24.47 -11.32 -4.86
C PRO A 1011 -23.82 -11.12 -3.50
N MET A 1012 -24.19 -10.03 -2.82
CA MET A 1012 -23.72 -9.71 -1.48
C MET A 1012 -24.14 -10.73 -0.41
N CYS A 1013 -25.19 -11.54 -0.68
CA CYS A 1013 -25.68 -12.62 0.18
C CYS A 1013 -25.67 -13.96 -0.59
N ASN A 1014 -24.81 -14.89 -0.22
CA ASN A 1014 -24.87 -16.28 -0.71
C ASN A 1014 -26.07 -17.03 -0.12
N THR A 1015 -26.82 -17.71 -1.00
CA THR A 1015 -28.01 -18.48 -0.65
C THR A 1015 -27.79 -20.01 -0.69
N ALA A 1016 -26.54 -20.46 -0.87
CA ALA A 1016 -26.19 -21.88 -0.94
C ALA A 1016 -26.47 -22.59 0.40
N THR A 1017 -27.39 -23.56 0.38
CA THR A 1017 -27.89 -24.27 1.56
C THR A 1017 -26.99 -25.44 2.00
N THR A 1018 -25.67 -25.38 1.80
CA THR A 1018 -24.75 -26.45 2.17
C THR A 1018 -24.61 -26.51 3.70
N PRO A 1019 -24.85 -27.67 4.36
CA PRO A 1019 -24.93 -27.77 5.83
C PRO A 1019 -23.65 -27.47 6.62
N ASN A 1020 -22.53 -27.22 5.95
CA ASN A 1020 -21.22 -26.92 6.56
C ASN A 1020 -20.86 -25.44 6.49
N LEU A 1021 -21.71 -24.61 5.88
CA LEU A 1021 -21.54 -23.16 5.87
C LEU A 1021 -22.39 -22.63 7.02
N ASP A 1022 -21.77 -21.96 7.96
CA ASP A 1022 -22.39 -21.31 9.12
C ASP A 1022 -23.34 -20.16 8.76
N GLY A 1023 -23.65 -19.96 7.47
CA GLY A 1023 -24.50 -18.89 6.99
C GLY A 1023 -23.75 -17.57 6.77
N ARG A 1024 -22.45 -17.51 7.08
CA ARG A 1024 -21.60 -16.31 7.01
C ARG A 1024 -20.87 -16.15 5.68
N ASP A 1025 -20.62 -17.24 4.94
CA ASP A 1025 -20.07 -17.22 3.56
C ASP A 1025 -21.00 -16.56 2.52
N GLY A 1026 -22.15 -16.08 3.00
CA GLY A 1026 -23.02 -15.25 2.24
C GLY A 1026 -22.69 -13.79 2.26
N ALA A 1027 -22.23 -13.24 3.37
CA ALA A 1027 -22.32 -11.81 3.57
C ALA A 1027 -21.03 -11.06 3.34
N TYR A 1028 -19.87 -11.71 3.46
CA TYR A 1028 -18.53 -11.17 3.23
C TYR A 1028 -17.50 -12.25 3.63
N ASN A 1029 -16.38 -12.28 2.93
CA ASN A 1029 -15.33 -13.31 3.07
C ASN A 1029 -14.65 -13.25 4.47
N PRO A 1030 -14.27 -14.39 5.07
CA PRO A 1030 -13.53 -14.47 6.35
C PRO A 1030 -12.20 -13.70 6.43
N GLN A 1031 -11.65 -13.21 5.31
CA GLN A 1031 -10.52 -12.25 5.33
C GLN A 1031 -10.91 -10.78 5.24
N VAL A 1032 -12.18 -10.46 5.00
CA VAL A 1032 -12.71 -9.10 5.15
C VAL A 1032 -13.03 -8.88 6.62
N ASN A 1033 -11.97 -8.94 7.41
CA ASN A 1033 -11.98 -8.87 8.84
C ASN A 1033 -11.70 -7.41 9.23
N LEU A 1034 -12.71 -6.68 9.69
CA LEU A 1034 -12.57 -5.25 10.03
C LEU A 1034 -11.55 -5.02 11.16
N HIS A 1035 -11.31 -6.04 11.99
CA HIS A 1035 -10.38 -6.03 13.11
C HIS A 1035 -8.92 -6.30 12.73
N ASN A 1036 -8.61 -6.64 11.46
CA ASN A 1036 -7.28 -6.98 10.94
C ASN A 1036 -6.58 -8.19 11.59
N ASN A 1037 -7.24 -8.98 12.42
CA ASN A 1037 -6.57 -10.04 13.19
C ASN A 1037 -6.28 -11.33 12.41
N SER A 1038 -6.57 -11.41 11.09
CA SER A 1038 -6.28 -12.57 10.21
C SER A 1038 -6.74 -13.95 10.74
N ALA A 1039 -7.74 -13.97 11.63
CA ALA A 1039 -8.39 -15.18 12.11
C ALA A 1039 -9.57 -15.56 11.20
N TYR A 1040 -9.52 -16.76 10.61
CA TYR A 1040 -10.59 -17.24 9.75
C TYR A 1040 -11.86 -17.53 10.56
N GLY A 1041 -13.01 -17.03 10.07
CA GLY A 1041 -14.33 -17.35 10.62
C GLY A 1041 -14.74 -16.52 11.85
N GLU A 1042 -13.94 -15.50 12.21
CA GLU A 1042 -14.36 -14.45 13.11
C GLU A 1042 -15.37 -13.55 12.42
N ASP A 1043 -16.50 -13.33 13.07
CA ASP A 1043 -17.48 -12.33 12.65
C ASP A 1043 -17.07 -10.97 13.21
N THR A 1044 -16.86 -10.01 12.30
CA THR A 1044 -16.45 -8.64 12.59
C THR A 1044 -17.39 -7.62 11.93
N ILE A 1045 -18.49 -8.07 11.33
CA ILE A 1045 -19.31 -7.25 10.45
C ILE A 1045 -20.63 -6.91 11.15
N PRO A 1046 -20.91 -5.63 11.41
CA PRO A 1046 -22.13 -5.27 12.10
C PRO A 1046 -23.40 -5.50 11.25
N PRO A 1047 -24.55 -5.74 11.89
CA PRO A 1047 -25.84 -5.80 11.22
C PRO A 1047 -26.22 -4.42 10.67
N ALA A 1048 -26.96 -4.40 9.55
CA ALA A 1048 -27.59 -3.18 9.07
C ALA A 1048 -28.57 -2.62 10.12
N ARG A 1049 -28.76 -1.29 10.16
CA ARG A 1049 -29.83 -0.71 10.98
C ARG A 1049 -31.18 -0.85 10.29
N PHE A 1050 -32.26 -0.67 11.04
CA PHE A 1050 -33.55 -0.34 10.44
C PHE A 1050 -33.52 1.09 9.88
N ALA A 1051 -33.03 1.30 8.65
CA ALA A 1051 -32.88 2.63 8.09
C ALA A 1051 -34.21 3.43 8.14
N PRO A 1052 -34.20 4.70 8.56
CA PRO A 1052 -35.42 5.51 8.61
C PRO A 1052 -36.16 5.61 7.28
N ALA A 1053 -35.43 5.56 6.15
CA ALA A 1053 -36.00 5.56 4.81
C ALA A 1053 -36.75 4.26 4.47
N GLU A 1054 -36.39 3.15 5.10
CA GLU A 1054 -36.97 1.82 4.87
C GLU A 1054 -38.18 1.52 5.75
N ILE A 1055 -38.44 2.35 6.76
CA ILE A 1055 -39.64 2.22 7.60
C ILE A 1055 -40.84 2.77 6.80
N VAL A 1056 -41.45 1.90 6.00
CA VAL A 1056 -42.56 2.26 5.09
C VAL A 1056 -43.89 2.46 5.82
N GLY A 1057 -44.00 2.03 7.08
CA GLY A 1057 -45.21 2.27 7.87
C GLY A 1057 -45.02 2.03 9.36
N THR A 1058 -45.71 2.82 10.19
CA THR A 1058 -45.85 2.52 11.61
C THR A 1058 -47.30 2.71 12.05
N SER A 1059 -47.77 1.85 12.95
CA SER A 1059 -49.09 1.96 13.56
C SER A 1059 -49.08 1.43 14.98
N ASN A 1060 -50.05 1.82 15.81
CA ASN A 1060 -50.16 1.30 17.18
C ASN A 1060 -51.58 0.85 17.52
N ASP A 1061 -51.69 -0.35 18.11
CA ASP A 1061 -52.93 -0.86 18.70
C ASP A 1061 -52.96 -0.56 20.19
N ARG A 1062 -53.88 0.33 20.56
CA ARG A 1062 -54.03 0.82 21.93
C ARG A 1062 -54.69 -0.15 22.88
N ASN A 1063 -55.46 -1.10 22.35
CA ASN A 1063 -56.09 -2.13 23.17
C ASN A 1063 -55.09 -3.26 23.44
N ALA A 1064 -54.23 -3.56 22.47
CA ALA A 1064 -53.17 -4.55 22.61
C ALA A 1064 -51.88 -3.99 23.25
N ASN A 1065 -51.75 -2.65 23.32
CA ASN A 1065 -50.51 -1.96 23.70
C ASN A 1065 -49.32 -2.38 22.83
N THR A 1066 -49.54 -2.48 21.52
CA THR A 1066 -48.53 -2.87 20.53
C THR A 1066 -48.27 -1.76 19.52
N VAL A 1067 -47.07 -1.77 18.95
CA VAL A 1067 -46.65 -1.00 17.79
C VAL A 1067 -46.31 -1.98 16.68
N THR A 1068 -46.85 -1.76 15.49
CA THR A 1068 -46.46 -2.46 14.26
C THR A 1068 -45.58 -1.53 13.44
N ILE A 1069 -44.42 -2.03 13.04
CA ILE A 1069 -43.42 -1.35 12.21
C ILE A 1069 -43.32 -2.18 10.93
N THR A 1070 -43.60 -1.57 9.79
CA THR A 1070 -43.46 -2.19 8.48
C THR A 1070 -42.17 -1.68 7.86
N VAL A 1071 -41.27 -2.59 7.50
CA VAL A 1071 -39.95 -2.30 6.92
C VAL A 1071 -39.89 -2.78 5.48
N ALA A 1072 -39.13 -2.09 4.64
CA ALA A 1072 -38.89 -2.45 3.24
C ALA A 1072 -37.90 -3.60 3.09
N ARG A 1073 -36.91 -3.67 4.00
CA ARG A 1073 -35.86 -4.69 4.08
C ARG A 1073 -35.76 -5.19 5.52
N PHE A 1074 -35.37 -6.44 5.71
CA PHE A 1074 -35.01 -6.96 7.03
C PHE A 1074 -33.50 -6.93 7.19
N PRO A 1075 -32.97 -6.26 8.24
CA PRO A 1075 -31.58 -6.43 8.63
C PRO A 1075 -31.23 -7.88 8.91
N GLY A 1076 -30.01 -8.24 8.52
CA GLY A 1076 -29.36 -9.51 8.76
C GLY A 1076 -28.57 -9.56 10.06
N ASP A 1077 -27.81 -10.63 10.19
CA ASP A 1077 -26.72 -10.84 11.16
C ASP A 1077 -25.53 -9.97 10.72
N ASP A 1078 -25.01 -10.27 9.53
CA ASP A 1078 -24.01 -9.46 8.83
C ASP A 1078 -24.74 -8.61 7.78
N TRP A 1079 -24.79 -7.30 7.97
CA TRP A 1079 -25.50 -6.40 7.07
C TRP A 1079 -26.96 -6.81 6.80
N TYR A 1080 -27.28 -7.27 5.57
CA TYR A 1080 -28.58 -7.79 5.16
C TYR A 1080 -28.64 -9.32 5.02
N CYS A 1081 -27.58 -10.04 5.41
CA CYS A 1081 -27.45 -11.47 5.26
C CYS A 1081 -27.53 -12.20 6.62
N GLY A 1082 -27.87 -13.49 6.63
CA GLY A 1082 -28.00 -14.23 7.89
C GLY A 1082 -29.22 -13.84 8.73
N THR A 1083 -29.31 -14.32 9.98
CA THR A 1083 -30.41 -13.96 10.90
C THR A 1083 -29.82 -13.39 12.19
N PRO A 1084 -30.10 -12.12 12.53
CA PRO A 1084 -29.50 -11.53 13.72
C PRO A 1084 -29.99 -12.22 14.98
N ALA A 1085 -29.18 -12.23 16.03
CA ALA A 1085 -29.54 -12.82 17.30
C ALA A 1085 -30.73 -12.11 17.96
N SER A 1086 -30.82 -10.77 17.87
CA SER A 1086 -31.93 -10.03 18.47
C SER A 1086 -32.21 -8.65 17.86
N TYR A 1087 -33.45 -8.20 18.03
CA TYR A 1087 -33.81 -6.78 17.88
C TYR A 1087 -33.98 -6.17 19.28
N ASP A 1088 -33.04 -5.32 19.74
CA ASP A 1088 -33.11 -4.66 21.04
C ASP A 1088 -34.05 -3.45 20.99
N PHE A 1089 -35.36 -3.72 21.07
CA PHE A 1089 -36.34 -2.65 21.18
C PHE A 1089 -36.37 -2.08 22.60
N ARG A 1090 -36.14 -0.77 22.70
CA ARG A 1090 -36.24 -0.03 23.97
C ARG A 1090 -37.23 1.12 23.88
N PHE A 1091 -37.70 1.54 25.04
CA PHE A 1091 -38.64 2.64 25.15
C PHE A 1091 -38.39 3.56 26.35
N SER A 1092 -38.82 4.81 26.19
CA SER A 1092 -38.89 5.82 27.23
C SER A 1092 -40.29 6.40 27.29
N LEU A 1093 -40.77 6.68 28.51
CA LEU A 1093 -42.04 7.39 28.73
C LEU A 1093 -41.81 8.89 29.03
N ALA A 1094 -40.55 9.30 29.18
CA ALA A 1094 -40.19 10.64 29.61
C ALA A 1094 -39.81 11.56 28.45
N ALA A 1095 -39.05 11.04 27.48
CA ALA A 1095 -38.48 11.82 26.38
C ALA A 1095 -38.16 10.92 25.16
N PRO A 1096 -38.01 11.52 23.95
CA PRO A 1096 -37.46 10.83 22.78
C PRO A 1096 -36.12 10.15 23.05
N ILE A 1097 -35.90 9.01 22.38
CA ILE A 1097 -34.61 8.31 22.34
C ILE A 1097 -33.95 8.66 21.01
N THR A 1098 -32.92 9.49 21.05
CA THR A 1098 -32.22 10.01 19.85
C THR A 1098 -30.70 10.00 19.99
N THR A 1099 -30.16 9.42 21.06
CA THR A 1099 -28.72 9.33 21.35
C THR A 1099 -28.46 8.00 22.04
N GLN A 1100 -27.26 7.44 21.90
CA GLN A 1100 -26.93 6.16 22.53
C GLN A 1100 -27.15 6.18 24.05
N ALA A 1101 -26.64 7.20 24.75
CA ALA A 1101 -26.85 7.35 26.19
C ALA A 1101 -28.34 7.37 26.63
N ALA A 1102 -29.25 7.80 25.75
CA ALA A 1102 -30.68 7.77 26.03
C ALA A 1102 -31.28 6.38 25.78
N PHE A 1103 -30.75 5.63 24.82
CA PHE A 1103 -31.09 4.24 24.53
C PHE A 1103 -30.59 3.31 25.65
N ASP A 1104 -29.38 3.52 26.14
CA ASP A 1104 -28.81 2.77 27.27
C ASP A 1104 -29.61 2.95 28.56
N ALA A 1105 -30.09 4.18 28.80
CA ALA A 1105 -30.95 4.50 29.94
C ALA A 1105 -32.43 4.07 29.76
N ALA A 1106 -32.83 3.68 28.55
CA ALA A 1106 -34.21 3.31 28.24
C ALA A 1106 -34.56 1.90 28.73
N GLN A 1107 -35.85 1.59 28.78
CA GLN A 1107 -36.33 0.29 29.24
C GLN A 1107 -36.53 -0.66 28.05
N GLN A 1108 -36.08 -1.91 28.16
CA GLN A 1108 -36.39 -2.95 27.18
C GLN A 1108 -37.91 -3.19 27.07
N VAL A 1109 -38.39 -3.39 25.84
CA VAL A 1109 -39.78 -3.72 25.51
C VAL A 1109 -40.07 -5.18 25.88
N ALA A 1110 -41.21 -5.42 26.54
CA ALA A 1110 -41.52 -6.75 27.10
C ALA A 1110 -41.85 -7.84 26.06
N SER A 1111 -42.38 -7.47 24.89
CA SER A 1111 -42.77 -8.40 23.83
C SER A 1111 -42.14 -7.95 22.52
N VAL A 1112 -41.06 -8.63 22.13
CA VAL A 1112 -40.37 -8.46 20.85
C VAL A 1112 -40.43 -9.80 20.11
N PRO A 1113 -40.76 -9.82 18.80
CA PRO A 1113 -40.75 -11.06 18.03
C PRO A 1113 -39.32 -11.56 17.82
N ALA A 1114 -39.16 -12.84 17.50
CA ALA A 1114 -37.87 -13.35 17.05
C ALA A 1114 -37.46 -12.63 15.74
N PRO A 1115 -36.16 -12.35 15.54
CA PRO A 1115 -35.68 -11.78 14.30
C PRO A 1115 -36.06 -12.60 13.08
N SER A 1116 -36.29 -11.90 11.97
CA SER A 1116 -36.45 -12.53 10.66
C SER A 1116 -35.08 -12.70 10.02
N HIS A 1117 -34.95 -13.66 9.11
CA HIS A 1117 -33.77 -13.75 8.25
C HIS A 1117 -33.64 -12.45 7.46
N GLY A 1118 -32.42 -11.91 7.41
CA GLY A 1118 -32.05 -10.74 6.65
C GLY A 1118 -32.41 -10.89 5.17
N ASN A 1119 -32.79 -9.79 4.55
CA ASN A 1119 -33.15 -9.78 3.15
C ASN A 1119 -33.01 -8.37 2.58
N HIS A 1120 -31.98 -8.19 1.76
CA HIS A 1120 -31.71 -6.96 1.01
C HIS A 1120 -32.90 -6.56 0.11
N ASP A 1121 -33.65 -7.51 -0.44
CA ASP A 1121 -34.73 -7.21 -1.40
C ASP A 1121 -36.15 -7.25 -0.80
N GLY A 1122 -36.28 -7.49 0.51
CA GLY A 1122 -37.59 -7.81 1.09
C GLY A 1122 -37.74 -7.59 2.60
N GLY A 1123 -38.88 -7.03 2.97
CA GLY A 1123 -39.21 -6.72 4.37
C GLY A 1123 -40.59 -7.22 4.78
N GLY A 1124 -41.09 -6.70 5.90
CA GLY A 1124 -42.35 -7.13 6.48
C GLY A 1124 -42.74 -6.38 7.75
N ASP A 1125 -43.70 -6.94 8.48
CA ASP A 1125 -44.24 -6.34 9.70
C ASP A 1125 -43.55 -6.91 10.95
N ILE A 1126 -43.04 -6.02 11.80
CA ILE A 1126 -42.54 -6.31 13.14
C ILE A 1126 -43.55 -5.76 14.14
N VAL A 1127 -44.03 -6.61 15.06
CA VAL A 1127 -45.01 -6.20 16.07
C VAL A 1127 -44.41 -6.32 17.46
N VAL A 1128 -44.18 -5.17 18.10
CA VAL A 1128 -43.63 -5.07 19.46
C VAL A 1128 -44.68 -4.57 20.44
N GLY A 1129 -44.59 -4.94 21.72
CA GLY A 1129 -45.61 -4.56 22.69
C GLY A 1129 -45.13 -4.51 24.13
N ASP A 1130 -45.71 -3.59 24.90
CA ASP A 1130 -45.45 -3.48 26.33
C ASP A 1130 -46.70 -3.00 27.10
N PRO A 1131 -47.10 -3.70 28.18
CA PRO A 1131 -48.19 -3.23 29.03
C PRO A 1131 -48.01 -1.82 29.59
N ARG A 1132 -46.76 -1.37 29.78
CA ARG A 1132 -46.40 -0.04 30.30
C ARG A 1132 -46.74 1.09 29.33
N PHE A 1133 -47.00 0.78 28.06
CA PHE A 1133 -47.45 1.78 27.09
C PHE A 1133 -48.85 2.31 27.41
N ALA A 1134 -49.69 1.52 28.10
CA ALA A 1134 -51.10 1.83 28.32
C ALA A 1134 -51.33 3.24 28.89
N GLY A 1135 -52.05 4.08 28.13
CA GLY A 1135 -52.39 5.44 28.55
C GLY A 1135 -51.25 6.46 28.48
N GLN A 1136 -50.06 6.09 27.98
CA GLN A 1136 -48.87 6.93 27.90
C GLN A 1136 -48.54 7.34 26.46
N ILE A 1137 -47.51 8.19 26.31
CA ILE A 1137 -46.74 8.30 25.07
C ILE A 1137 -45.47 7.50 25.28
N ALA A 1138 -45.21 6.53 24.41
CA ALA A 1138 -43.98 5.74 24.43
C ALA A 1138 -43.09 6.20 23.27
N TYR A 1139 -41.86 6.57 23.57
CA TYR A 1139 -40.83 6.83 22.56
C TYR A 1139 -40.06 5.54 22.34
N LEU A 1140 -40.10 4.98 21.13
CA LEU A 1140 -39.46 3.72 20.80
C LEU A 1140 -38.20 3.93 19.98
N ALA A 1141 -37.20 3.08 20.20
CA ALA A 1141 -36.01 2.96 19.38
C ALA A 1141 -35.54 1.51 19.36
N VAL A 1142 -34.67 1.18 18.41
CA VAL A 1142 -34.15 -0.18 18.19
C VAL A 1142 -32.70 -0.14 17.71
N GLN A 1143 -31.93 -1.13 18.15
CA GLN A 1143 -30.68 -1.59 17.53
C GLN A 1143 -30.83 -3.06 17.16
N VAL A 1144 -30.19 -3.47 16.07
CA VAL A 1144 -30.03 -4.89 15.70
C VAL A 1144 -28.73 -5.37 16.32
N VAL A 1145 -28.74 -6.61 16.83
CA VAL A 1145 -27.58 -7.25 17.44
C VAL A 1145 -27.44 -8.63 16.83
N ASP A 1146 -26.26 -8.93 16.29
CA ASP A 1146 -25.89 -10.25 15.76
C ASP A 1146 -25.52 -11.24 16.88
N ASP A 1147 -25.03 -12.41 16.51
CA ASP A 1147 -24.72 -13.51 17.44
C ASP A 1147 -23.41 -13.35 18.22
N VAL A 1148 -22.46 -12.55 17.73
CA VAL A 1148 -21.20 -12.22 18.42
C VAL A 1148 -21.26 -10.91 19.22
N GLY A 1149 -22.31 -10.11 19.01
CA GLY A 1149 -22.63 -8.92 19.79
C GLY A 1149 -22.39 -7.59 19.09
N ASN A 1150 -22.02 -7.55 17.80
CA ASN A 1150 -21.92 -6.29 17.06
C ASN A 1150 -23.32 -5.65 16.95
N ARG A 1151 -23.34 -4.32 16.80
CA ARG A 1151 -24.56 -3.52 16.92
C ARG A 1151 -24.72 -2.61 15.71
N SER A 1152 -25.95 -2.53 15.22
CA SER A 1152 -26.31 -1.51 14.24
C SER A 1152 -26.37 -0.11 14.88
N PRO A 1153 -26.23 0.98 14.10
CA PRO A 1153 -26.55 2.31 14.57
C PRO A 1153 -27.98 2.44 15.13
N LEU A 1154 -28.15 3.33 16.13
CA LEU A 1154 -29.44 3.57 16.76
C LEU A 1154 -30.51 4.05 15.77
N THR A 1155 -31.66 3.34 15.74
CA THR A 1155 -32.84 3.79 14.99
C THR A 1155 -33.94 4.28 15.91
N SER A 1156 -34.22 5.59 15.84
CA SER A 1156 -35.37 6.20 16.51
C SER A 1156 -36.65 6.00 15.69
N LEU A 1157 -37.64 5.32 16.27
CA LEU A 1157 -38.91 4.96 15.58
C LEU A 1157 -40.01 6.00 15.83
N GLY A 1158 -39.87 6.76 16.91
CA GLY A 1158 -40.71 7.90 17.22
C GLY A 1158 -41.71 7.69 18.36
N PRO A 1159 -42.54 8.70 18.64
CA PRO A 1159 -43.54 8.66 19.70
C PRO A 1159 -44.82 7.95 19.27
N PHE A 1160 -45.22 6.93 20.03
CA PHE A 1160 -46.49 6.24 19.87
C PHE A 1160 -47.44 6.62 21.01
N SER A 1161 -48.58 7.20 20.65
CA SER A 1161 -49.58 7.62 21.63
C SER A 1161 -50.57 6.51 21.92
N PHE A 1162 -50.57 6.02 23.16
CA PHE A 1162 -51.54 5.08 23.72
C PHE A 1162 -52.53 5.75 24.67
N ALA A 1163 -52.35 7.05 24.93
CA ALA A 1163 -53.31 7.90 25.63
C ALA A 1163 -54.65 7.94 24.86
N PRO A 1164 -55.80 7.90 25.55
CA PRO A 1164 -57.11 7.92 24.90
C PRO A 1164 -57.28 9.18 24.03
N PHE A 1165 -57.62 9.02 22.75
CA PHE A 1165 -58.03 10.13 21.88
C PHE A 1165 -59.55 10.12 21.70
N PHE A 1166 -60.09 11.28 21.38
CA PHE A 1166 -61.45 11.39 20.89
C PHE A 1166 -61.50 12.28 19.65
N THR A 1167 -62.26 11.83 18.66
CA THR A 1167 -62.51 12.60 17.45
C THR A 1167 -63.76 13.45 17.66
N LEU A 1168 -63.63 14.77 17.55
CA LEU A 1168 -64.78 15.68 17.56
C LEU A 1168 -65.63 15.44 16.31
N GLN A 1169 -66.83 14.85 16.46
CA GLN A 1169 -67.72 14.56 15.32
C GLN A 1169 -68.27 15.82 14.66
N ARG A 1170 -68.40 16.91 15.43
CA ARG A 1170 -68.81 18.22 14.97
C ARG A 1170 -68.19 19.26 15.88
N ALA A 1171 -67.52 20.25 15.30
CA ALA A 1171 -67.01 21.40 16.03
C ALA A 1171 -67.44 22.70 15.36
N THR A 1172 -67.79 23.70 16.16
CA THR A 1172 -68.05 25.07 15.72
C THR A 1172 -66.92 25.95 16.24
N LEU A 1173 -66.18 26.56 15.32
CA LEU A 1173 -65.23 27.61 15.64
C LEU A 1173 -65.99 28.94 15.64
N ALA A 1174 -66.00 29.64 16.77
CA ALA A 1174 -66.62 30.96 16.87
C ALA A 1174 -65.58 31.99 17.30
N PHE A 1175 -65.40 33.00 16.45
CA PHE A 1175 -64.63 34.19 16.74
C PHE A 1175 -65.56 35.21 17.40
N GLY A 1176 -65.32 35.50 18.67
CA GLY A 1176 -66.08 36.52 19.41
C GLY A 1176 -65.17 37.71 19.73
N ARG A 1177 -65.53 38.90 19.25
CA ARG A 1177 -64.94 40.15 19.72
C ARG A 1177 -65.56 40.53 21.06
N THR A 1178 -64.80 40.35 22.13
CA THR A 1178 -65.13 40.94 23.44
C THR A 1178 -64.24 42.15 23.67
N GLY A 1179 -64.53 43.24 22.95
CA GLY A 1179 -63.82 44.52 23.07
C GLY A 1179 -62.52 44.62 22.26
N PRO A 1180 -61.87 45.81 22.25
CA PRO A 1180 -60.67 46.06 21.46
C PRO A 1180 -59.47 45.35 22.10
N GLY A 1181 -58.91 44.37 21.39
CA GLY A 1181 -57.63 43.73 21.75
C GLY A 1181 -57.70 42.30 22.28
N ASN A 1182 -58.88 41.72 22.48
CA ASN A 1182 -59.04 40.30 22.88
C ASN A 1182 -59.95 39.57 21.90
N ASP A 1183 -59.39 39.08 20.80
CA ASP A 1183 -60.06 38.14 19.92
C ASP A 1183 -60.07 36.77 20.61
N ARG A 1184 -61.26 36.29 21.02
CA ARG A 1184 -61.39 34.99 21.67
C ARG A 1184 -61.78 33.96 20.61
N LEU A 1185 -60.87 33.03 20.32
CA LEU A 1185 -61.19 31.83 19.58
C LEU A 1185 -61.85 30.82 20.50
N SER A 1186 -63.10 30.46 20.22
CA SER A 1186 -63.81 29.42 20.99
C SER A 1186 -64.13 28.22 20.09
N LEU A 1187 -63.65 27.04 20.50
CA LEU A 1187 -63.99 25.76 19.89
C LEU A 1187 -65.07 25.10 20.75
N LYS A 1188 -66.27 24.90 20.20
CA LYS A 1188 -67.32 24.07 20.82
C LYS A 1188 -67.54 22.83 19.98
N GLY A 1189 -67.26 21.66 20.53
CA GLY A 1189 -67.47 20.39 19.84
C GLY A 1189 -68.22 19.37 20.69
N ILE A 1190 -68.74 18.34 20.03
CA ILE A 1190 -69.39 17.18 20.67
C ILE A 1190 -68.38 16.04 20.71
N VAL A 1191 -68.07 15.58 21.92
CA VAL A 1191 -67.27 14.37 22.15
C VAL A 1191 -68.25 13.20 22.38
N PRO A 1192 -68.13 12.07 21.67
CA PRO A 1192 -69.06 10.96 21.79
C PRO A 1192 -68.70 10.05 22.97
N MET A 1193 -68.56 10.60 24.19
CA MET A 1193 -68.33 9.79 25.41
C MET A 1193 -69.00 10.41 26.66
N PRO A 1194 -69.28 9.62 27.72
CA PRO A 1194 -69.83 10.13 28.97
C PRO A 1194 -68.82 11.02 29.72
N LEU A 1195 -69.27 12.15 30.27
CA LEU A 1195 -68.44 13.10 31.04
C LEU A 1195 -67.72 12.51 32.26
N ALA A 1196 -68.11 11.31 32.71
CA ALA A 1196 -67.45 10.59 33.81
C ALA A 1196 -66.13 9.92 33.38
N ALA A 1197 -65.84 9.83 32.09
CA ALA A 1197 -64.66 9.15 31.53
C ALA A 1197 -63.58 10.13 30.99
N PHE A 1198 -63.81 11.44 31.08
CA PHE A 1198 -62.88 12.46 30.60
C PHE A 1198 -63.04 13.77 31.40
N SER A 1199 -61.95 14.24 32.01
CA SER A 1199 -61.86 15.49 32.76
C SER A 1199 -61.05 16.52 31.95
N PRO A 1200 -61.69 17.52 31.32
CA PRO A 1200 -61.00 18.53 30.51
C PRO A 1200 -60.01 19.41 31.29
N ALA A 1201 -60.02 19.34 32.63
CA ALA A 1201 -59.16 20.12 33.51
C ALA A 1201 -57.88 19.39 33.92
N THR A 1202 -57.81 18.07 33.72
CA THR A 1202 -56.71 17.20 34.19
C THR A 1202 -56.19 16.25 33.11
N ASP A 1203 -57.02 15.93 32.11
CA ASP A 1203 -56.66 14.94 31.10
C ASP A 1203 -56.08 15.66 29.88
N PRO A 1204 -54.82 15.39 29.51
CA PRO A 1204 -54.21 16.00 28.34
C PRO A 1204 -54.95 15.55 27.07
N PHE A 1205 -55.21 16.49 26.16
CA PHE A 1205 -55.78 16.21 24.85
C PHE A 1205 -55.11 17.06 23.77
N THR A 1206 -54.92 16.46 22.59
CA THR A 1206 -54.28 17.11 21.44
C THR A 1206 -55.33 17.33 20.35
N LEU A 1207 -55.35 18.53 19.76
CA LEU A 1207 -56.22 18.86 18.63
C LEU A 1207 -55.43 18.79 17.32
N THR A 1208 -55.58 17.70 16.58
CA THR A 1208 -54.99 17.53 15.24
C THR A 1208 -56.01 17.78 14.13
N ARG A 1209 -55.64 18.56 13.12
CA ARG A 1209 -56.48 18.84 11.94
C ARG A 1209 -56.36 17.68 10.95
N ALA A 1210 -57.43 16.92 10.76
CA ALA A 1210 -57.48 15.89 9.71
C ALA A 1210 -57.40 16.55 8.32
N SER A 1211 -56.34 16.27 7.55
CA SER A 1211 -56.23 16.68 6.15
C SER A 1211 -57.13 15.80 5.29
N THR A 1212 -58.40 16.16 5.17
CA THR A 1212 -59.25 15.63 4.11
C THR A 1212 -59.96 16.76 3.37
N THR A 1213 -59.84 16.69 2.05
CA THR A 1213 -60.47 17.53 1.03
C THR A 1213 -61.99 17.48 1.16
N ARG A 1214 -62.64 18.55 1.67
CA ARG A 1214 -64.04 18.87 1.35
C ARG A 1214 -64.38 20.35 1.59
N ARG A 1215 -65.09 20.92 0.60
CA ARG A 1215 -65.44 22.34 0.41
C ARG A 1215 -65.94 23.04 1.68
N ALA A 1216 -65.26 24.11 2.09
CA ALA A 1216 -65.86 25.16 2.89
C ALA A 1216 -66.94 25.87 2.05
N ARG A 1217 -68.22 25.75 2.43
CA ARG A 1217 -69.27 26.69 1.97
C ARG A 1217 -69.26 27.88 2.91
N SER A 1218 -68.54 28.96 2.56
CA SER A 1218 -68.81 30.27 3.17
C SER A 1218 -70.02 30.89 2.47
N ARG A 1219 -71.02 31.30 3.25
CA ARG A 1219 -72.04 32.26 2.82
C ARG A 1219 -71.69 33.58 3.50
N THR A 1220 -70.79 34.35 2.89
CA THR A 1220 -70.71 35.84 2.95
C THR A 1220 -69.42 36.26 2.26
N GLY A 1221 -69.53 37.14 1.27
CA GLY A 1221 -68.42 37.57 0.41
C GLY A 1221 -67.40 38.44 1.13
N CYS A 1222 -66.13 38.09 0.95
CA CYS A 1222 -64.97 38.98 1.03
C CYS A 1222 -63.88 38.42 0.09
N ALA A 1223 -63.13 39.31 -0.55
CA ALA A 1223 -62.11 38.99 -1.55
C ALA A 1223 -60.80 38.46 -0.92
N PRO A 1224 -59.97 37.71 -1.67
CA PRO A 1224 -58.82 36.99 -1.13
C PRO A 1224 -57.58 37.89 -1.10
N SER A 1225 -57.38 38.66 -0.03
CA SER A 1225 -56.05 39.25 0.25
C SER A 1225 -55.78 39.55 1.72
N SER A 1226 -56.58 39.04 2.67
CA SER A 1226 -56.39 39.40 4.08
C SER A 1226 -56.97 38.41 5.10
N CYS A 1227 -56.56 37.13 5.07
CA CYS A 1227 -56.67 36.23 6.21
C CYS A 1227 -55.49 35.26 6.21
N GLY A 1228 -54.50 35.50 7.09
CA GLY A 1228 -53.55 34.49 7.55
C GLY A 1228 -54.15 33.62 8.64
#